data_AF-A0A9D9N992-F1
#
_entry.id   AF-A0A9D9N992-F1
#
_cell.length_a   1.000
_cell.length_b   1.000
_cell.length_c   1.000
_cell.angle_alpha   90.00
_cell.angle_beta   90.00
_cell.angle_gamma   90.00
#
_symmetry.space_group_name_H-M   'P 1'
#
loop_
_entity.id
_entity.type
_entity.pdbx_description
1 polymer ?
#
loop_
_entity_poly.entity_id
_entity_poly.type
_entity_poly.pdbx_seq_one_letter_code
_entity_poly.pdbx_strand_id
1 'polypeptide(L)'
;MKRSILFLLVMPLALSCVKEQAGQKIPAGGGIVFDVSVEQTKVFTDMSLNTVFEEGDAIGVFAVQRPVMAEQAYPAADGNYAQNVKYVRDASGAWVPETEEDVIYCPHDGILDVYAYYPYQEGADPTNIEYDASEGSYDLMTARAVAVFDTDKPVSLVFEHKLALVQAEVIALESLLSEVSVNMVNVLTGASLDLSAEEQDAELEVVGNSKGEVEMPVDSKAAVMRCYVPAQEIPYNTIMFNVTDKEGEYAYQTEGVTLSAGEARSYSITTYGNASSVSPLELSNCYIVPPGDAIMISAEKAFAVWADNELLASQGADMSGELSADLVWQDEQGLIPTVEIIDNGSVRGIKVGTNPASEGGNAVVALYVDGIIRWSWHIWVTDFNPDAGSNQSSNNGFVIMNRNLGAVTDDRADVRSVGMYYQFGRKDPFTGVASFEDLGLRPWYNIRNVEVPLSRSSNQTAAVDNLVYSINNPQIFIAGQDTDVGTNDNTLDWWSNNTEELGEDRWIAEDGGKTIFDPCPEGWRVPAFTDAESSPWYGAEATVVEEGTGVEFSGLGFYPFGSMRHSNDGLIYYFSKSSAHFWSANLIVPEDPSQMHRYSYNTEISNFTGFSINLAATGTPSGTGCNIRCVKDL
;
A
#
# COMPACT_ATOMS: atom_id res chain seq x y z
N MET A 1 31.09 72.61 20.09
CA MET A 1 30.49 73.57 19.14
C MET A 1 29.90 72.76 17.99
N LYS A 2 28.70 73.15 17.54
CA LYS A 2 27.83 72.58 16.50
C LYS A 2 26.85 71.49 16.95
N ARG A 3 25.58 71.83 16.70
CA ARG A 3 24.30 71.30 17.17
C ARG A 3 23.59 70.61 16.01
N SER A 4 22.86 69.53 16.32
CA SER A 4 21.83 68.91 15.48
C SER A 4 20.57 69.79 15.39
N ILE A 5 19.96 69.86 14.21
CA ILE A 5 18.58 70.35 14.02
C ILE A 5 17.85 69.38 13.08
N LEU A 6 16.73 68.88 13.60
CA LEU A 6 15.70 68.06 12.98
C LEU A 6 14.77 68.98 12.15
N PHE A 7 14.42 68.62 10.92
CA PHE A 7 13.37 69.29 10.15
C PHE A 7 12.25 68.29 9.81
N LEU A 8 11.09 68.52 10.42
CA LEU A 8 9.79 67.99 9.98
C LEU A 8 9.46 68.56 8.59
N LEU A 9 8.98 67.72 7.68
CA LEU A 9 8.30 68.17 6.46
C LEU A 9 6.85 67.70 6.48
N VAL A 10 5.95 68.68 6.46
CA VAL A 10 4.49 68.58 6.36
C VAL A 10 4.13 68.38 4.88
N MET A 11 3.25 67.43 4.56
CA MET A 11 2.63 67.30 3.24
C MET A 11 1.12 67.58 3.31
N PRO A 12 0.53 68.28 2.32
CA PRO A 12 -0.84 68.79 2.39
C PRO A 12 -1.87 67.83 1.81
N LEU A 13 -3.08 67.86 2.38
CA LEU A 13 -4.28 67.23 1.83
C LEU A 13 -4.60 67.79 0.43
N ALA A 14 -4.81 66.91 -0.53
CA ALA A 14 -5.50 67.21 -1.78
C ALA A 14 -6.85 66.47 -1.80
N LEU A 15 -7.94 67.24 -1.81
CA LEU A 15 -9.30 66.77 -2.04
C LEU A 15 -9.41 66.13 -3.44
N SER A 16 -9.97 64.92 -3.48
CA SER A 16 -10.55 64.30 -4.67
C SER A 16 -12.05 64.13 -4.44
N CYS A 17 -12.87 64.63 -5.36
CA CYS A 17 -14.33 64.66 -5.29
C CYS A 17 -14.93 63.25 -5.22
N VAL A 18 -15.68 62.97 -4.15
CA VAL A 18 -16.62 61.84 -4.08
C VAL A 18 -17.91 62.24 -4.79
N LYS A 19 -18.33 61.44 -5.77
CA LYS A 19 -19.68 61.50 -6.31
C LYS A 19 -20.60 60.86 -5.26
N GLU A 20 -21.38 61.71 -4.59
CA GLU A 20 -22.41 61.30 -3.65
C GLU A 20 -23.48 60.47 -4.40
N GLN A 21 -23.45 59.15 -4.21
CA GLN A 21 -24.59 58.28 -4.51
C GLN A 21 -25.32 58.01 -3.20
N ALA A 22 -26.63 58.23 -3.26
CA ALA A 22 -27.56 58.30 -2.16
C ALA A 22 -27.44 57.10 -1.20
N GLY A 23 -27.51 57.39 0.10
CA GLY A 23 -27.47 56.40 1.16
C GLY A 23 -28.48 55.28 0.93
N GLN A 24 -27.95 54.08 0.74
CA GLN A 24 -28.70 52.86 0.93
C GLN A 24 -28.74 52.59 2.44
N LYS A 25 -29.94 52.67 3.02
CA LYS A 25 -30.18 52.20 4.39
C LYS A 25 -29.70 50.75 4.49
N ILE A 26 -28.78 50.48 5.41
CA ILE A 26 -28.46 49.14 5.88
C ILE A 26 -29.78 48.50 6.33
N PRO A 27 -30.25 47.39 5.71
CA PRO A 27 -31.47 46.72 6.15
C PRO A 27 -31.28 46.14 7.55
N ALA A 28 -32.37 45.99 8.30
CA ALA A 28 -32.36 45.49 9.68
C ALA A 28 -32.12 43.96 9.80
N GLY A 29 -31.52 43.32 8.79
CA GLY A 29 -31.15 41.90 8.78
C GLY A 29 -29.63 41.75 8.83
N GLY A 30 -29.14 40.65 9.41
CA GLY A 30 -27.71 40.32 9.38
C GLY A 30 -27.21 40.14 7.95
N GLY A 31 -25.90 40.32 7.72
CA GLY A 31 -25.28 39.99 6.43
C GLY A 31 -25.48 38.51 6.08
N ILE A 32 -25.28 38.16 4.80
CA ILE A 32 -25.36 36.77 4.36
C ILE A 32 -24.28 35.94 5.07
N VAL A 33 -24.69 34.83 5.65
CA VAL A 33 -23.81 33.82 6.25
C VAL A 33 -23.78 32.62 5.30
N PHE A 34 -22.57 32.11 5.00
CA PHE A 34 -22.40 30.94 4.15
C PHE A 34 -22.19 29.67 4.97
N ASP A 35 -22.90 28.62 4.59
CA ASP A 35 -22.64 27.24 5.03
C ASP A 35 -22.00 26.50 3.86
N VAL A 36 -20.70 26.21 3.97
CA VAL A 36 -19.87 25.71 2.87
C VAL A 36 -19.54 24.25 3.09
N SER A 37 -19.76 23.44 2.07
CA SER A 37 -19.44 22.02 2.05
C SER A 37 -18.88 21.62 0.69
N VAL A 38 -18.31 20.42 0.59
CA VAL A 38 -17.82 19.85 -0.67
C VAL A 38 -18.68 18.62 -0.99
N GLU A 39 -19.13 18.50 -2.23
CA GLU A 39 -19.81 17.29 -2.69
C GLU A 39 -18.81 16.13 -2.74
N GLN A 40 -19.14 15.00 -2.12
CA GLN A 40 -18.29 13.81 -2.19
C GLN A 40 -18.49 13.11 -3.55
N THR A 41 -17.88 13.66 -4.60
CA THR A 41 -17.96 13.14 -5.98
C THR A 41 -16.88 12.13 -6.34
N LYS A 42 -15.87 11.92 -5.48
CA LYS A 42 -14.79 10.95 -5.73
C LYS A 42 -15.30 9.51 -5.55
N VAL A 43 -15.65 8.84 -6.66
CA VAL A 43 -16.12 7.45 -6.66
C VAL A 43 -14.93 6.45 -6.54
N PHE A 44 -14.81 5.85 -5.34
CA PHE A 44 -14.25 4.53 -4.95
C PHE A 44 -12.75 4.23 -4.65
N THR A 45 -12.61 3.29 -3.68
CA THR A 45 -11.52 2.43 -3.13
C THR A 45 -10.31 3.05 -2.38
N ASP A 46 -10.55 3.64 -1.18
CA ASP A 46 -9.65 3.79 0.01
C ASP A 46 -8.28 4.52 -0.11
N MET A 47 -7.68 5.27 0.86
CA MET A 47 -8.06 5.67 2.23
C MET A 47 -8.28 7.19 2.31
N SER A 48 -9.56 7.52 2.26
CA SER A 48 -10.23 8.78 2.54
C SER A 48 -10.34 9.86 1.46
N LEU A 49 -9.33 10.20 0.63
CA LEU A 49 -9.40 11.23 -0.46
C LEU A 49 -10.25 12.49 -0.18
N ASN A 50 -10.48 12.81 1.10
CA ASN A 50 -11.48 13.75 1.53
C ASN A 50 -10.92 15.15 1.38
N THR A 51 -11.61 15.98 0.61
CA THR A 51 -11.32 17.40 0.58
C THR A 51 -12.02 18.04 1.78
N VAL A 52 -11.24 18.67 2.66
CA VAL A 52 -11.72 19.41 3.83
C VAL A 52 -11.05 20.77 3.79
N PHE A 53 -11.84 21.85 3.90
CA PHE A 53 -11.25 23.17 4.03
C PHE A 53 -10.52 23.33 5.38
N GLU A 54 -9.45 24.08 5.45
CA GLU A 54 -8.70 24.35 6.68
C GLU A 54 -8.82 25.82 7.10
N GLU A 55 -8.38 26.15 8.32
CA GLU A 55 -8.28 27.55 8.75
C GLU A 55 -7.35 28.31 7.79
N GLY A 56 -7.83 29.45 7.28
CA GLY A 56 -7.09 30.28 6.34
C GLY A 56 -7.41 30.00 4.86
N ASP A 57 -8.13 28.93 4.53
CA ASP A 57 -8.65 28.75 3.17
C ASP A 57 -9.55 29.90 2.77
N ALA A 58 -9.46 30.32 1.50
CA ALA A 58 -10.20 31.46 0.98
C ALA A 58 -10.97 31.11 -0.30
N ILE A 59 -12.21 31.58 -0.38
CA ILE A 59 -13.08 31.48 -1.55
C ILE A 59 -13.37 32.88 -2.11
N GLY A 60 -13.54 32.97 -3.42
CA GLY A 60 -14.03 34.18 -4.08
C GLY A 60 -15.52 34.08 -4.33
N VAL A 61 -16.28 35.09 -3.90
CA VAL A 61 -17.73 35.12 -3.99
C VAL A 61 -18.19 36.25 -4.92
N PHE A 62 -18.96 35.88 -5.93
CA PHE A 62 -19.71 36.80 -6.79
C PHE A 62 -21.19 36.72 -6.41
N ALA A 63 -21.86 37.87 -6.40
CA ALA A 63 -23.30 37.91 -6.26
C ALA A 63 -23.90 38.76 -7.38
N VAL A 64 -24.98 38.27 -7.98
CA VAL A 64 -25.66 38.91 -9.10
C VAL A 64 -27.09 39.15 -8.71
N GLN A 65 -27.54 40.40 -8.80
CA GLN A 65 -28.93 40.72 -8.54
C GLN A 65 -29.77 40.39 -9.77
N ARG A 66 -30.81 39.58 -9.60
CA ARG A 66 -31.72 39.23 -10.69
C ARG A 66 -32.43 40.47 -11.22
N PRO A 67 -32.32 40.80 -12.52
CA PRO A 67 -33.12 41.85 -13.13
C PRO A 67 -34.58 41.42 -13.28
N VAL A 68 -34.82 40.11 -13.45
CA VAL A 68 -36.14 39.47 -13.54
C VAL A 68 -36.20 38.35 -12.51
N MET A 69 -37.12 38.44 -11.53
CA MET A 69 -37.16 37.53 -10.38
C MET A 69 -37.26 36.04 -10.74
N ALA A 70 -37.91 35.72 -11.86
CA ALA A 70 -38.13 34.35 -12.33
C ALA A 70 -36.96 33.76 -13.12
N GLU A 71 -35.96 34.57 -13.49
CA GLU A 71 -34.84 34.16 -14.34
C GLU A 71 -33.55 34.23 -13.54
N GLN A 72 -32.72 33.19 -13.64
CA GLN A 72 -31.39 33.18 -13.05
C GLN A 72 -30.52 34.25 -13.73
N ALA A 73 -29.68 34.92 -12.95
CA ALA A 73 -28.71 35.89 -13.43
C ALA A 73 -27.29 35.36 -13.22
N TYR A 74 -26.42 35.59 -14.19
CA TYR A 74 -25.05 35.06 -14.23
C TYR A 74 -24.02 36.19 -14.05
N PRO A 75 -22.84 35.89 -13.48
CA PRO A 75 -21.83 36.90 -13.25
C PRO A 75 -21.27 37.42 -14.58
N ALA A 76 -21.01 38.72 -14.64
CA ALA A 76 -20.28 39.36 -15.74
C ALA A 76 -18.85 39.69 -15.31
N ALA A 77 -17.97 40.03 -16.26
CA ALA A 77 -16.59 40.42 -15.93
C ALA A 77 -16.52 41.57 -14.91
N ASP A 78 -17.46 42.52 -14.97
CA ASP A 78 -17.60 43.63 -14.04
C ASP A 78 -19.06 43.99 -13.74
N GLY A 79 -19.27 44.85 -12.73
CA GLY A 79 -20.59 45.41 -12.42
C GLY A 79 -21.56 44.47 -11.70
N ASN A 80 -21.07 43.34 -11.17
CA ASN A 80 -21.87 42.46 -10.31
C ASN A 80 -22.27 43.15 -9.00
N TYR A 81 -23.28 42.61 -8.32
CA TYR A 81 -23.73 43.11 -7.02
C TYR A 81 -22.64 42.95 -5.94
N ALA A 82 -21.94 41.81 -5.97
CA ALA A 82 -20.68 41.61 -5.26
C ALA A 82 -19.65 41.07 -6.25
N GLN A 83 -18.44 41.64 -6.24
CA GLN A 83 -17.39 41.35 -7.21
C GLN A 83 -16.21 40.69 -6.51
N ASN A 84 -16.01 39.38 -6.75
CA ASN A 84 -14.90 38.57 -6.24
C ASN A 84 -14.58 38.84 -4.76
N VAL A 85 -15.61 38.85 -3.91
CA VAL A 85 -15.45 39.15 -2.49
C VAL A 85 -14.77 37.98 -1.80
N LYS A 86 -13.68 38.25 -1.08
CA LYS A 86 -12.90 37.23 -0.38
C LYS A 86 -13.55 36.85 0.94
N TYR A 87 -13.91 35.58 1.06
CA TYR A 87 -14.31 34.96 2.32
C TYR A 87 -13.23 33.98 2.78
N VAL A 88 -12.84 34.07 4.04
CA VAL A 88 -11.79 33.25 4.66
C VAL A 88 -12.40 32.37 5.74
N ARG A 89 -11.96 31.11 5.79
CA ARG A 89 -12.35 30.18 6.85
C ARG A 89 -11.59 30.49 8.13
N ASP A 90 -12.31 30.82 9.19
CA ASP A 90 -11.72 31.14 10.49
C ASP A 90 -11.49 29.90 11.37
N ALA A 91 -10.84 30.09 12.53
CA ALA A 91 -10.54 29.04 13.50
C ALA A 91 -11.80 28.39 14.13
N SER A 92 -12.97 29.01 14.02
CA SER A 92 -14.25 28.43 14.45
C SER A 92 -14.87 27.52 13.38
N GLY A 93 -14.29 27.51 12.19
CA GLY A 93 -14.78 26.80 11.01
C GLY A 93 -15.80 27.60 10.19
N ALA A 94 -16.08 28.86 10.56
CA ALA A 94 -17.01 29.74 9.87
C ALA A 94 -16.34 30.47 8.71
N TRP A 95 -17.13 30.83 7.70
CA TRP A 95 -16.67 31.64 6.57
C TRP A 95 -17.01 33.10 6.80
N VAL A 96 -15.98 33.92 6.93
CA VAL A 96 -16.11 35.35 7.25
C VAL A 96 -15.50 36.19 6.13
N PRO A 97 -16.09 37.34 5.77
CA PRO A 97 -15.49 38.24 4.80
C PRO A 97 -14.17 38.82 5.36
N GLU A 98 -13.22 39.14 4.49
CA GLU A 98 -11.91 39.68 4.89
C GLU A 98 -12.03 41.00 5.68
N THR A 99 -13.00 41.85 5.33
CA THR A 99 -13.32 43.08 6.07
C THR A 99 -14.81 43.24 6.36
N GLU A 100 -15.16 44.10 7.32
CA GLU A 100 -16.56 44.43 7.61
C GLU A 100 -17.27 45.14 6.45
N GLU A 101 -16.52 45.76 5.53
CA GLU A 101 -17.05 46.42 4.33
C GLU A 101 -17.39 45.41 3.23
N ASP A 102 -16.82 44.20 3.29
CA ASP A 102 -16.99 43.11 2.32
C ASP A 102 -18.23 42.23 2.63
N VAL A 103 -18.98 42.54 3.69
CA VAL A 103 -20.20 41.79 4.03
C VAL A 103 -21.25 41.96 2.93
N ILE A 104 -21.67 40.86 2.32
CA ILE A 104 -22.74 40.87 1.32
C ILE A 104 -24.09 40.92 2.03
N TYR A 105 -24.93 41.89 1.65
CA TYR A 105 -26.29 42.04 2.18
C TYR A 105 -27.33 41.76 1.10
N CYS A 106 -28.41 41.04 1.44
CA CYS A 106 -29.55 40.90 0.54
C CYS A 106 -30.22 42.26 0.28
N PRO A 107 -30.54 42.60 -0.98
CA PRO A 107 -31.32 43.80 -1.29
C PRO A 107 -32.75 43.69 -0.74
N HIS A 108 -33.34 44.80 -0.28
CA HIS A 108 -34.63 44.82 0.43
C HIS A 108 -35.79 44.14 -0.32
N ASP A 109 -35.83 44.26 -1.66
CA ASP A 109 -36.87 43.71 -2.54
C ASP A 109 -36.25 42.96 -3.74
N GLY A 110 -35.08 42.35 -3.56
CA GLY A 110 -34.36 41.68 -4.64
C GLY A 110 -33.93 40.26 -4.30
N ILE A 111 -33.65 39.50 -5.36
CA ILE A 111 -33.13 38.15 -5.30
C ILE A 111 -31.69 38.17 -5.83
N LEU A 112 -30.78 37.50 -5.13
CA LEU A 112 -29.41 37.29 -5.56
C LEU A 112 -29.21 35.86 -6.08
N ASP A 113 -28.41 35.70 -7.12
CA ASP A 113 -27.73 34.44 -7.44
C ASP A 113 -26.27 34.58 -7.04
N VAL A 114 -25.77 33.63 -6.25
CA VAL A 114 -24.43 33.65 -5.66
C VAL A 114 -23.59 32.56 -6.31
N TYR A 115 -22.38 32.91 -6.69
CA TYR A 115 -21.41 32.03 -7.34
C TYR A 115 -20.11 32.12 -6.54
N ALA A 116 -19.47 30.98 -6.29
CA ALA A 116 -18.23 30.91 -5.54
C ALA A 116 -17.25 29.95 -6.20
N TYR A 117 -15.95 30.24 -6.02
CA TYR A 117 -14.87 29.37 -6.48
C TYR A 117 -13.75 29.30 -5.44
N TYR A 118 -12.96 28.23 -5.52
CA TYR A 118 -11.80 27.96 -4.69
C TYR A 118 -10.65 27.43 -5.56
N PRO A 119 -9.38 27.78 -5.27
CA PRO A 119 -8.95 28.76 -4.28
C PRO A 119 -9.12 30.21 -4.76
N TYR A 120 -9.30 31.15 -3.84
CA TYR A 120 -9.43 32.58 -4.14
C TYR A 120 -8.21 33.14 -4.90
N GLN A 121 -8.47 33.89 -5.97
CA GLN A 121 -7.49 34.68 -6.71
C GLN A 121 -7.88 36.16 -6.69
N GLU A 122 -6.92 37.05 -6.40
CA GLU A 122 -7.18 38.49 -6.39
C GLU A 122 -7.51 38.99 -7.80
N GLY A 123 -8.63 39.71 -7.95
CA GLY A 123 -9.01 40.32 -9.22
C GLY A 123 -9.49 39.34 -10.31
N ALA A 124 -9.89 38.12 -9.95
CA ALA A 124 -10.43 37.13 -10.88
C ALA A 124 -11.64 37.66 -11.68
N ASP A 125 -11.62 37.39 -12.99
CA ASP A 125 -12.76 37.57 -13.89
C ASP A 125 -13.64 36.32 -13.82
N PRO A 126 -14.90 36.40 -13.35
CA PRO A 126 -15.75 35.22 -13.20
C PRO A 126 -16.10 34.53 -14.52
N THR A 127 -15.83 35.18 -15.67
CA THR A 127 -16.06 34.62 -17.00
C THR A 127 -14.83 33.98 -17.62
N ASN A 128 -13.66 34.11 -16.99
CA ASN A 128 -12.40 33.55 -17.48
C ASN A 128 -11.37 33.46 -16.34
N ILE A 129 -11.59 32.54 -15.40
CA ILE A 129 -10.60 32.21 -14.36
C ILE A 129 -9.64 31.19 -14.96
N GLU A 130 -8.39 31.62 -15.19
CA GLU A 130 -7.37 30.78 -15.83
C GLU A 130 -6.76 29.78 -14.84
N TYR A 131 -6.55 28.56 -15.33
CA TYR A 131 -5.89 27.48 -14.62
C TYR A 131 -4.77 26.90 -15.50
N ASP A 132 -3.59 26.72 -14.93
CA ASP A 132 -2.49 26.00 -15.59
C ASP A 132 -1.76 25.13 -14.58
N ALA A 133 -1.95 23.82 -14.68
CA ALA A 133 -1.28 22.86 -13.81
C ALA A 133 0.26 22.91 -13.90
N SER A 134 0.83 23.40 -15.02
CA SER A 134 2.28 23.48 -15.19
C SER A 134 2.93 24.62 -14.39
N GLU A 135 2.16 25.64 -14.01
CA GLU A 135 2.62 26.75 -13.16
C GLU A 135 2.29 26.50 -11.67
N GLY A 136 1.48 25.48 -11.39
CA GLY A 136 1.11 25.07 -10.05
C GLY A 136 -0.22 24.34 -10.02
N SER A 137 -0.21 23.08 -9.60
CA SER A 137 -1.42 22.26 -9.50
C SER A 137 -2.14 22.49 -8.16
N TYR A 138 -3.42 22.84 -8.23
CA TYR A 138 -4.33 22.96 -7.08
C TYR A 138 -5.75 22.46 -7.42
N ASP A 139 -6.52 22.17 -6.38
CA ASP A 139 -7.90 21.66 -6.49
C ASP A 139 -8.87 22.80 -6.81
N LEU A 140 -9.21 22.97 -8.09
CA LEU A 140 -10.16 23.98 -8.54
C LEU A 140 -11.60 23.47 -8.32
N MET A 141 -12.35 24.22 -7.52
CA MET A 141 -13.74 23.88 -7.17
C MET A 141 -14.66 25.08 -7.31
N THR A 142 -15.94 24.83 -7.57
CA THR A 142 -16.97 25.88 -7.63
C THR A 142 -18.23 25.48 -6.91
N ALA A 143 -19.00 26.48 -6.48
CA ALA A 143 -20.32 26.32 -5.90
C ALA A 143 -21.25 27.43 -6.40
N ARG A 144 -22.55 27.15 -6.47
CA ARG A 144 -23.57 28.17 -6.76
C ARG A 144 -24.80 28.01 -5.88
N ALA A 145 -25.38 29.13 -5.46
CA ALA A 145 -26.64 29.20 -4.75
C ALA A 145 -27.58 30.16 -5.47
N VAL A 146 -28.67 29.61 -5.99
CA VAL A 146 -29.65 30.37 -6.77
C VAL A 146 -30.81 30.84 -5.92
N ALA A 147 -31.38 31.98 -6.28
CA ALA A 147 -32.57 32.55 -5.65
C ALA A 147 -32.44 32.82 -4.14
N VAL A 148 -31.38 33.53 -3.74
CA VAL A 148 -31.13 33.97 -2.36
C VAL A 148 -31.89 35.25 -2.05
N PHE A 149 -32.78 35.23 -1.06
CA PHE A 149 -33.59 36.37 -0.62
C PHE A 149 -33.87 36.43 0.89
N ASP A 150 -33.54 35.36 1.64
CA ASP A 150 -33.78 35.24 3.08
C ASP A 150 -32.44 35.21 3.83
N THR A 151 -32.27 36.10 4.81
CA THR A 151 -31.06 36.20 5.64
C THR A 151 -31.19 35.47 6.98
N ASP A 152 -32.36 34.90 7.30
CA ASP A 152 -32.59 34.20 8.58
C ASP A 152 -31.95 32.80 8.62
N LYS A 153 -31.45 32.32 7.47
CA LYS A 153 -30.75 31.04 7.34
C LYS A 153 -29.42 31.20 6.60
N PRO A 154 -28.40 30.39 6.93
CA PRO A 154 -27.19 30.30 6.13
C PRO A 154 -27.50 29.90 4.68
N VAL A 155 -26.79 30.51 3.74
CA VAL A 155 -26.82 30.15 2.31
C VAL A 155 -25.86 28.98 2.10
N SER A 156 -26.38 27.85 1.62
CA SER A 156 -25.57 26.66 1.37
C SER A 156 -24.79 26.80 0.06
N LEU A 157 -23.47 26.63 0.14
CA LEU A 157 -22.57 26.52 -1.02
C LEU A 157 -21.96 25.13 -1.00
N VAL A 158 -22.37 24.29 -1.95
CA VAL A 158 -21.82 22.94 -2.13
C VAL A 158 -20.83 22.98 -3.27
N PHE A 159 -19.55 22.77 -2.96
CA PHE A 159 -18.45 22.84 -3.90
C PHE A 159 -18.27 21.53 -4.67
N GLU A 160 -18.08 21.63 -5.97
CA GLU A 160 -17.82 20.54 -6.89
C GLU A 160 -16.39 20.65 -7.46
N HIS A 161 -15.67 19.53 -7.50
CA HIS A 161 -14.37 19.41 -8.14
C HIS A 161 -14.47 19.56 -9.66
N LYS A 162 -13.67 20.45 -10.24
CA LYS A 162 -13.68 20.70 -11.70
C LYS A 162 -12.54 20.01 -12.46
N LEU A 163 -11.56 19.47 -11.74
CA LEU A 163 -10.39 18.80 -12.32
C LEU A 163 -10.38 17.30 -12.00
N ALA A 164 -9.59 16.55 -12.73
CA ALA A 164 -9.26 15.16 -12.40
C ALA A 164 -8.07 15.14 -11.42
N LEU A 165 -8.15 14.33 -10.37
CA LEU A 165 -7.04 14.10 -9.45
C LEU A 165 -6.22 12.90 -9.91
N VAL A 166 -4.92 13.10 -10.09
CA VAL A 166 -3.96 12.04 -10.39
C VAL A 166 -3.07 11.83 -9.17
N GLN A 167 -3.02 10.60 -8.71
CA GLN A 167 -2.22 10.17 -7.58
C GLN A 167 -1.15 9.19 -8.06
N ALA A 168 0.11 9.45 -7.70
CA ALA A 168 1.23 8.54 -7.88
C ALA A 168 1.68 8.03 -6.51
N GLU A 169 1.53 6.73 -6.28
CA GLU A 169 2.02 6.02 -5.10
C GLU A 169 3.41 5.50 -5.40
N VAL A 170 4.42 6.20 -4.88
CA VAL A 170 5.81 5.86 -5.13
C VAL A 170 6.24 4.75 -4.17
N ILE A 171 6.47 3.57 -4.73
CA ILE A 171 7.03 2.42 -4.02
C ILE A 171 8.55 2.55 -4.10
N ALA A 172 9.13 3.12 -3.05
CA ALA A 172 10.56 3.28 -2.86
C ALA A 172 10.91 3.06 -1.37
N LEU A 173 12.19 2.77 -1.08
CA LEU A 173 12.66 2.75 0.31
C LEU A 173 12.42 4.13 0.96
N GLU A 174 11.92 4.16 2.19
CA GLU A 174 11.51 5.38 2.90
C GLU A 174 12.63 6.45 2.95
N SER A 175 13.89 6.02 3.04
CA SER A 175 15.08 6.88 3.03
C SER A 175 15.36 7.58 1.71
N LEU A 176 14.73 7.16 0.61
CA LEU A 176 14.92 7.71 -0.73
C LEU A 176 13.76 8.59 -1.20
N LEU A 177 12.64 8.63 -0.46
CA LEU A 177 11.43 9.36 -0.88
C LEU A 177 11.66 10.87 -1.05
N SER A 178 12.53 11.47 -0.24
CA SER A 178 12.89 12.89 -0.37
C SER A 178 13.73 13.21 -1.61
N GLU A 179 14.24 12.18 -2.30
CA GLU A 179 15.10 12.31 -3.48
C GLU A 179 14.37 11.92 -4.77
N VAL A 180 13.10 11.48 -4.69
CA VAL A 180 12.27 11.17 -5.85
C VAL A 180 11.42 12.39 -6.22
N SER A 181 11.39 12.73 -7.50
CA SER A 181 10.39 13.61 -8.09
C SER A 181 9.60 12.87 -9.16
N VAL A 182 8.30 13.16 -9.25
CA VAL A 182 7.43 12.64 -10.30
C VAL A 182 6.83 13.81 -11.04
N ASN A 183 6.96 13.80 -12.36
CA ASN A 183 6.33 14.75 -13.25
C ASN A 183 5.36 14.01 -14.16
N MET A 184 4.13 14.50 -14.23
CA MET A 184 3.16 14.03 -15.20
C MET A 184 3.44 14.73 -16.53
N VAL A 185 3.72 13.97 -17.59
CA VAL A 185 4.16 14.48 -18.91
C VAL A 185 3.18 14.10 -20.01
N ASN A 186 3.22 14.85 -21.12
CA ASN A 186 2.37 14.63 -22.30
C ASN A 186 0.87 14.75 -22.00
N VAL A 187 0.50 15.67 -21.11
CA VAL A 187 -0.89 15.93 -20.70
C VAL A 187 -1.32 17.37 -20.94
N LEU A 188 -2.61 17.61 -21.13
CA LEU A 188 -3.18 18.95 -21.17
C LEU A 188 -3.12 19.54 -19.76
N THR A 189 -2.62 20.76 -19.63
CA THR A 189 -2.40 21.44 -18.34
C THR A 189 -3.28 22.65 -18.13
N GLY A 190 -3.71 23.30 -19.23
CA GLY A 190 -4.49 24.53 -19.22
C GLY A 190 -6.00 24.32 -19.23
N ALA A 191 -6.72 25.12 -18.46
CA ALA A 191 -8.18 25.24 -18.52
C ALA A 191 -8.63 26.68 -18.23
N SER A 192 -9.85 27.01 -18.64
CA SER A 192 -10.53 28.25 -18.29
C SER A 192 -11.86 27.93 -17.65
N LEU A 193 -12.15 28.59 -16.53
CA LEU A 193 -13.38 28.46 -15.77
C LEU A 193 -14.26 29.69 -15.98
N ASP A 194 -15.50 29.45 -16.41
CA ASP A 194 -16.55 30.45 -16.62
C ASP A 194 -17.74 30.15 -15.69
N LEU A 195 -17.82 30.89 -14.59
CA LEU A 195 -18.94 30.81 -13.63
C LEU A 195 -20.27 31.31 -14.22
N SER A 196 -20.26 31.92 -15.41
CA SER A 196 -21.46 32.33 -16.13
C SER A 196 -22.08 31.23 -16.99
N ALA A 197 -21.47 30.04 -17.05
CA ALA A 197 -22.03 28.88 -17.73
C ALA A 197 -23.39 28.47 -17.14
N GLU A 198 -24.33 28.09 -18.02
CA GLU A 198 -25.71 27.74 -17.65
C GLU A 198 -25.74 26.62 -16.60
N GLU A 199 -24.91 25.58 -16.77
CA GLU A 199 -24.79 24.42 -15.90
C GLU A 199 -23.45 24.39 -15.18
N GLN A 200 -23.43 23.92 -13.92
CA GLN A 200 -22.22 23.92 -13.09
C GLN A 200 -21.15 22.95 -13.62
N ASP A 201 -21.57 21.82 -14.18
CA ASP A 201 -20.67 20.83 -14.81
C ASP A 201 -19.99 21.35 -16.08
N ALA A 202 -20.53 22.41 -16.68
CA ALA A 202 -20.05 23.00 -17.94
C ALA A 202 -19.16 24.24 -17.72
N GLU A 203 -18.87 24.62 -16.47
CA GLU A 203 -18.09 25.83 -16.16
C GLU A 203 -16.62 25.73 -16.60
N LEU A 204 -16.04 24.54 -16.68
CA LEU A 204 -14.62 24.37 -17.02
C LEU A 204 -14.43 23.87 -18.45
N GLU A 205 -13.69 24.63 -19.24
CA GLU A 205 -13.24 24.24 -20.58
C GLU A 205 -11.72 24.04 -20.62
N VAL A 206 -11.26 22.98 -21.29
CA VAL A 206 -9.82 22.73 -21.49
C VAL A 206 -9.25 23.71 -22.51
N VAL A 207 -8.15 24.38 -22.18
CA VAL A 207 -7.54 25.43 -23.01
C VAL A 207 -6.18 24.98 -23.52
N GLY A 208 -5.98 25.12 -24.84
CA GLY A 208 -4.73 24.78 -25.50
C GLY A 208 -4.66 23.32 -25.96
N ASN A 209 -4.06 23.10 -27.13
CA ASN A 209 -3.85 21.75 -27.69
C ASN A 209 -2.44 21.22 -27.45
N SER A 210 -1.58 21.99 -26.76
CA SER A 210 -0.22 21.60 -26.43
C SER A 210 -0.22 20.80 -25.14
N LYS A 211 0.34 19.60 -25.22
CA LYS A 211 0.64 18.79 -24.05
C LYS A 211 1.88 19.33 -23.34
N GLY A 212 1.85 19.38 -22.03
CA GLY A 212 2.89 19.91 -21.15
C GLY A 212 3.34 18.92 -20.08
N GLU A 213 4.00 19.46 -19.07
CA GLU A 213 4.54 18.76 -17.90
C GLU A 213 3.97 19.40 -16.62
N VAL A 214 3.63 18.58 -15.63
CA VAL A 214 3.07 18.98 -14.34
C VAL A 214 3.89 18.33 -13.25
N GLU A 215 4.52 19.13 -12.40
CA GLU A 215 5.22 18.63 -11.21
C GLU A 215 4.21 18.10 -10.20
N MET A 216 4.46 16.89 -9.68
CA MET A 216 3.60 16.28 -8.67
C MET A 216 4.22 16.48 -7.27
N PRO A 217 3.73 17.46 -6.47
CA PRO A 217 4.26 17.69 -5.13
C PRO A 217 4.09 16.47 -4.22
N VAL A 218 5.11 16.24 -3.39
CA VAL A 218 5.15 15.15 -2.40
C VAL A 218 4.25 15.47 -1.21
N ASP A 219 3.32 14.58 -0.90
CA ASP A 219 2.63 14.55 0.38
C ASP A 219 3.58 13.92 1.42
N SER A 220 4.11 14.75 2.31
CA SER A 220 5.17 14.40 3.27
C SER A 220 4.79 13.32 4.29
N LYS A 221 3.57 12.77 4.24
CA LYS A 221 3.07 11.77 5.19
C LYS A 221 2.94 10.35 4.63
N ALA A 222 3.06 10.12 3.31
CA ALA A 222 2.64 8.83 2.74
C ALA A 222 3.36 8.32 1.47
N ALA A 223 4.47 8.91 0.99
CA ALA A 223 5.06 8.54 -0.32
C ALA A 223 4.10 8.74 -1.51
N VAL A 224 3.10 9.60 -1.34
CA VAL A 224 2.07 9.87 -2.33
C VAL A 224 2.33 11.22 -2.96
N MET A 225 2.36 11.29 -4.29
CA MET A 225 2.47 12.54 -5.04
C MET A 225 1.15 12.78 -5.78
N ARG A 226 0.65 14.03 -5.79
CA ARG A 226 -0.65 14.35 -6.37
C ARG A 226 -0.59 15.57 -7.27
N CYS A 227 -1.33 15.53 -8.37
CA CYS A 227 -1.63 16.72 -9.15
C CYS A 227 -3.08 16.71 -9.65
N TYR A 228 -3.58 17.91 -9.95
CA TYR A 228 -4.88 18.13 -10.56
C TYR A 228 -4.65 18.52 -12.01
N VAL A 229 -5.40 17.92 -12.93
CA VAL A 229 -5.31 18.21 -14.37
C VAL A 229 -6.70 18.31 -15.00
N PRO A 230 -6.86 19.07 -16.09
CA PRO A 230 -8.11 19.08 -16.84
C PRO A 230 -8.49 17.68 -17.34
N ALA A 231 -9.79 17.41 -17.40
CA ALA A 231 -10.33 16.16 -17.91
C ALA A 231 -9.87 15.90 -19.35
N GLN A 232 -9.39 14.69 -19.64
CA GLN A 232 -8.76 14.36 -20.93
C GLN A 232 -8.63 12.85 -21.16
N GLU A 233 -8.49 12.48 -22.43
CA GLU A 233 -8.10 11.12 -22.82
C GLU A 233 -6.59 11.04 -23.06
N ILE A 234 -5.96 10.05 -22.44
CA ILE A 234 -4.55 9.72 -22.63
C ILE A 234 -4.47 8.41 -23.42
N PRO A 235 -3.90 8.42 -24.64
CA PRO A 235 -3.82 7.21 -25.46
C PRO A 235 -2.92 6.14 -24.86
N TYR A 236 -3.20 4.88 -25.21
CA TYR A 236 -2.32 3.73 -24.94
C TYR A 236 -0.88 4.00 -25.41
N ASN A 237 0.11 3.53 -24.63
CA ASN A 237 1.55 3.66 -24.91
C ASN A 237 2.06 5.13 -24.94
N THR A 238 1.33 6.04 -24.29
CA THR A 238 1.82 7.40 -24.02
C THR A 238 2.68 7.39 -22.77
N ILE A 239 3.86 7.99 -22.80
CA ILE A 239 4.64 8.26 -21.58
C ILE A 239 3.85 9.30 -20.78
N MET A 240 3.38 8.90 -19.60
CA MET A 240 2.50 9.71 -18.75
C MET A 240 3.24 10.22 -17.51
N PHE A 241 4.26 9.52 -17.02
CA PHE A 241 5.09 9.98 -15.91
C PHE A 241 6.57 9.93 -16.28
N ASN A 242 7.29 11.00 -15.97
CA ASN A 242 8.74 10.99 -15.83
C ASN A 242 9.06 11.02 -14.34
N VAL A 243 9.88 10.09 -13.89
CA VAL A 243 10.25 9.93 -12.50
C VAL A 243 11.73 10.11 -12.40
N THR A 244 12.18 11.07 -11.60
CA THR A 244 13.60 11.31 -11.39
C THR A 244 13.95 10.91 -9.97
N ASP A 245 15.04 10.18 -9.80
CA ASP A 245 15.66 9.94 -8.50
C ASP A 245 17.16 10.23 -8.58
N LYS A 246 17.91 9.90 -7.51
CA LYS A 246 19.37 10.05 -7.47
C LYS A 246 20.14 9.30 -8.56
N GLU A 247 19.54 8.28 -9.17
CA GLU A 247 20.17 7.40 -10.17
C GLU A 247 19.86 7.84 -11.61
N GLY A 248 18.74 8.51 -11.85
CA GLY A 248 18.39 9.03 -13.17
C GLY A 248 16.91 9.30 -13.38
N GLU A 249 16.52 9.44 -14.64
CA GLU A 249 15.15 9.72 -15.08
C GLU A 249 14.55 8.48 -15.77
N TYR A 250 13.33 8.10 -15.36
CA TYR A 250 12.59 6.94 -15.85
C TYR A 250 11.25 7.38 -16.43
N ALA A 251 10.82 6.75 -17.53
CA ALA A 251 9.56 7.06 -18.20
C ALA A 251 8.55 5.91 -18.01
N TYR A 252 7.35 6.22 -17.52
CA TYR A 252 6.25 5.28 -17.32
C TYR A 252 5.17 5.51 -18.36
N GLN A 253 4.78 4.43 -19.04
CA GLN A 253 3.75 4.45 -20.08
C GLN A 253 2.40 4.03 -19.53
N THR A 254 1.32 4.63 -20.04
CA THR A 254 -0.05 4.26 -19.69
C THR A 254 -0.61 3.16 -20.61
N GLU A 255 -1.50 2.32 -20.07
CA GLU A 255 -2.37 1.40 -20.83
C GLU A 255 -3.57 2.11 -21.48
N GLY A 256 -3.56 3.44 -21.50
CA GLY A 256 -4.65 4.27 -22.03
C GLY A 256 -5.71 4.50 -20.96
N VAL A 257 -6.04 5.77 -20.73
CA VAL A 257 -6.92 6.15 -19.63
C VAL A 257 -7.73 7.40 -19.98
N THR A 258 -8.95 7.46 -19.46
CA THR A 258 -9.77 8.67 -19.44
C THR A 258 -9.72 9.26 -18.03
N LEU A 259 -9.22 10.49 -17.93
CA LEU A 259 -9.27 11.28 -16.70
C LEU A 259 -10.54 12.14 -16.74
N SER A 260 -11.42 11.95 -15.77
CA SER A 260 -12.71 12.65 -15.70
C SER A 260 -12.68 13.71 -14.59
N ALA A 261 -13.40 14.82 -14.79
CA ALA A 261 -13.57 15.84 -13.75
C ALA A 261 -14.24 15.22 -12.51
N GLY A 262 -13.75 15.58 -11.33
CA GLY A 262 -14.25 15.06 -10.05
C GLY A 262 -13.84 13.63 -9.69
N GLU A 263 -13.16 12.92 -10.60
CA GLU A 263 -12.63 11.58 -10.34
C GLU A 263 -11.16 11.60 -9.89
N ALA A 264 -10.79 10.62 -9.08
CA ALA A 264 -9.41 10.37 -8.70
C ALA A 264 -8.89 9.08 -9.38
N ARG A 265 -7.64 9.09 -9.82
CA ARG A 265 -6.96 7.92 -10.38
C ARG A 265 -5.60 7.73 -9.70
N SER A 266 -5.39 6.56 -9.10
CA SER A 266 -4.12 6.19 -8.49
C SER A 266 -3.27 5.32 -9.40
N TYR A 267 -1.95 5.48 -9.32
CA TYR A 267 -0.94 4.72 -10.06
C TYR A 267 0.19 4.35 -9.13
N SER A 268 0.56 3.07 -9.08
CA SER A 268 1.76 2.62 -8.37
C SER A 268 3.00 2.80 -9.24
N ILE A 269 3.97 3.58 -8.76
CA ILE A 269 5.24 3.88 -9.43
C ILE A 269 6.36 3.26 -8.60
N THR A 270 7.03 2.22 -9.11
CA THR A 270 8.15 1.58 -8.41
C THR A 270 9.47 2.16 -8.88
N THR A 271 10.15 2.98 -8.09
CA THR A 271 11.51 3.42 -8.44
C THR A 271 12.51 2.32 -8.11
N TYR A 272 13.08 1.73 -9.16
CA TYR A 272 14.23 0.84 -9.01
C TYR A 272 15.48 1.70 -8.90
N GLY A 273 15.74 2.23 -7.70
CA GLY A 273 17.10 2.64 -7.38
C GLY A 273 18.01 1.44 -7.66
N ASN A 274 18.96 1.58 -8.57
CA ASN A 274 19.85 0.48 -8.91
C ASN A 274 20.61 0.07 -7.64
N ALA A 275 20.30 -1.10 -7.07
CA ALA A 275 21.17 -2.07 -6.41
C ALA A 275 22.53 -1.59 -5.81
N SER A 276 22.59 -0.41 -5.20
CA SER A 276 23.85 0.20 -4.71
C SER A 276 23.78 0.60 -3.23
N SER A 277 22.61 0.54 -2.60
CA SER A 277 22.49 0.61 -1.14
C SER A 277 21.76 -0.57 -0.49
N VAL A 278 21.03 -1.36 -1.28
CA VAL A 278 20.43 -2.64 -0.86
C VAL A 278 20.85 -3.68 -1.89
N SER A 279 21.50 -4.73 -1.43
CA SER A 279 21.98 -5.82 -2.29
C SER A 279 20.78 -6.56 -2.88
N PRO A 280 20.80 -7.02 -4.15
CA PRO A 280 19.72 -7.87 -4.67
C PRO A 280 19.49 -9.15 -3.85
N LEU A 281 20.50 -9.58 -3.07
CA LEU A 281 20.38 -10.67 -2.10
C LEU A 281 19.41 -10.33 -0.94
N GLU A 282 19.26 -9.06 -0.58
CA GLU A 282 18.44 -8.56 0.53
C GLU A 282 16.97 -8.37 0.14
N LEU A 283 16.63 -8.44 -1.15
CA LEU A 283 15.25 -8.36 -1.64
C LEU A 283 14.41 -9.51 -1.03
N SER A 284 13.12 -9.29 -0.80
CA SER A 284 12.25 -10.25 -0.10
C SER A 284 11.90 -11.50 -0.93
N ASN A 285 11.49 -12.58 -0.26
CA ASN A 285 10.93 -13.77 -0.92
C ASN A 285 9.39 -13.80 -0.91
N CYS A 286 8.76 -12.91 -0.14
CA CYS A 286 7.32 -12.76 -0.07
C CYS A 286 6.91 -11.34 -0.46
N TYR A 287 5.90 -11.23 -1.31
CA TYR A 287 5.28 -9.97 -1.70
C TYR A 287 3.80 -9.99 -1.33
N ILE A 288 3.36 -8.94 -0.64
CA ILE A 288 1.97 -8.73 -0.26
C ILE A 288 1.32 -7.87 -1.33
N VAL A 289 0.13 -8.23 -1.80
CA VAL A 289 -0.59 -7.50 -2.85
C VAL A 289 -2.10 -7.61 -2.63
N PRO A 290 -2.87 -6.51 -2.66
CA PRO A 290 -4.33 -6.57 -2.60
C PRO A 290 -4.96 -7.28 -3.81
N PRO A 291 -6.14 -7.93 -3.67
CA PRO A 291 -6.89 -8.44 -4.81
C PRO A 291 -7.23 -7.33 -5.82
N GLY A 292 -6.90 -7.56 -7.09
CA GLY A 292 -7.14 -6.62 -8.19
C GLY A 292 -5.92 -5.77 -8.56
N ASP A 293 -4.92 -5.72 -7.68
CA ASP A 293 -3.68 -5.01 -7.92
C ASP A 293 -2.64 -5.89 -8.61
N ALA A 294 -1.53 -5.25 -9.01
CA ALA A 294 -0.38 -5.92 -9.57
C ALA A 294 0.89 -5.51 -8.83
N ILE A 295 1.84 -6.44 -8.73
CA ILE A 295 3.17 -6.20 -8.19
C ILE A 295 4.23 -6.48 -9.24
N MET A 296 5.36 -5.82 -9.07
CA MET A 296 6.55 -6.03 -9.86
C MET A 296 7.68 -6.60 -9.00
N ILE A 297 8.13 -7.80 -9.35
CA ILE A 297 9.19 -8.51 -8.63
C ILE A 297 10.49 -8.36 -9.41
N SER A 298 11.58 -7.99 -8.74
CA SER A 298 12.90 -7.90 -9.39
C SER A 298 13.48 -9.30 -9.61
N ALA A 299 13.76 -9.63 -10.88
CA ALA A 299 14.41 -10.89 -11.23
C ALA A 299 15.90 -10.89 -10.85
N GLU A 300 16.50 -9.72 -10.57
CA GLU A 300 17.91 -9.57 -10.19
C GLU A 300 18.28 -10.37 -8.94
N LYS A 301 17.32 -10.57 -8.01
CA LYS A 301 17.54 -11.45 -6.85
C LYS A 301 17.98 -12.85 -7.29
N ALA A 302 17.32 -13.43 -8.29
CA ALA A 302 17.66 -14.76 -8.76
C ALA A 302 19.08 -14.81 -9.32
N PHE A 303 19.48 -13.81 -10.11
CA PHE A 303 20.83 -13.71 -10.66
C PHE A 303 21.88 -13.56 -9.57
N ALA A 304 21.68 -12.64 -8.62
CA ALA A 304 22.60 -12.43 -7.51
C ALA A 304 22.71 -13.67 -6.63
N VAL A 305 21.60 -14.35 -6.32
CA VAL A 305 21.63 -15.59 -5.53
C VAL A 305 22.47 -16.66 -6.22
N TRP A 306 22.32 -16.87 -7.52
CA TRP A 306 23.12 -17.88 -8.23
C TRP A 306 24.57 -17.45 -8.48
N ALA A 307 24.87 -16.15 -8.47
CA ALA A 307 26.23 -15.63 -8.69
C ALA A 307 27.04 -15.49 -7.40
N ASP A 308 26.41 -15.02 -6.33
CA ASP A 308 27.09 -14.49 -5.15
C ASP A 308 26.87 -15.32 -3.87
N ASN A 309 25.82 -16.14 -3.81
CA ASN A 309 25.67 -17.07 -2.68
C ASN A 309 26.71 -18.18 -2.79
N GLU A 310 27.57 -18.34 -1.78
CA GLU A 310 28.71 -19.26 -1.83
C GLU A 310 28.33 -20.71 -2.19
N LEU A 311 27.23 -21.22 -1.61
CA LEU A 311 26.77 -22.59 -1.86
C LEU A 311 26.26 -22.76 -3.29
N LEU A 312 25.47 -21.81 -3.80
CA LEU A 312 24.85 -21.90 -5.12
C LEU A 312 25.80 -21.52 -6.26
N ALA A 313 26.66 -20.52 -6.04
CA ALA A 313 27.69 -20.11 -6.99
C ALA A 313 28.65 -21.27 -7.32
N SER A 314 28.98 -22.11 -6.33
CA SER A 314 29.82 -23.30 -6.51
C SER A 314 29.22 -24.33 -7.50
N GLN A 315 27.92 -24.30 -7.72
CA GLN A 315 27.21 -25.24 -8.61
C GLN A 315 27.28 -24.81 -10.09
N GLY A 316 27.67 -23.56 -10.37
CA GLY A 316 27.91 -23.08 -11.73
C GLY A 316 26.68 -23.14 -12.63
N ALA A 317 25.51 -22.77 -12.12
CA ALA A 317 24.27 -22.72 -12.91
C ALA A 317 24.39 -21.73 -14.07
N ASP A 318 24.01 -22.18 -15.28
CA ASP A 318 23.91 -21.29 -16.44
C ASP A 318 22.66 -20.41 -16.34
N MET A 319 22.87 -19.10 -16.23
CA MET A 319 21.86 -18.05 -16.14
C MET A 319 21.72 -17.26 -17.45
N SER A 320 22.37 -17.69 -18.54
CA SER A 320 22.40 -16.97 -19.83
C SER A 320 21.34 -17.40 -20.85
N GLY A 321 20.50 -18.37 -20.49
CA GLY A 321 19.44 -18.93 -21.32
C GLY A 321 18.21 -18.03 -21.54
N GLU A 322 17.20 -18.57 -22.21
CA GLU A 322 15.92 -17.88 -22.43
C GLU A 322 15.17 -17.68 -21.12
N LEU A 323 14.79 -16.42 -20.85
CA LEU A 323 14.08 -16.05 -19.63
C LEU A 323 12.56 -16.16 -19.82
N SER A 324 11.88 -16.73 -18.85
CA SER A 324 10.41 -16.66 -18.73
C SER A 324 9.98 -16.63 -17.27
N ALA A 325 8.74 -16.22 -17.02
CA ALA A 325 8.14 -16.28 -15.68
C ALA A 325 6.75 -16.88 -15.75
N ASP A 326 6.38 -17.68 -14.77
CA ASP A 326 5.06 -18.34 -14.73
C ASP A 326 4.64 -18.69 -13.30
N LEU A 327 3.34 -18.92 -13.13
CA LEU A 327 2.73 -19.44 -11.91
C LEU A 327 3.10 -20.91 -11.71
N VAL A 328 3.72 -21.23 -10.57
CA VAL A 328 3.97 -22.61 -10.15
C VAL A 328 2.70 -23.23 -9.58
N TRP A 329 2.09 -22.56 -8.60
CA TRP A 329 0.81 -22.95 -8.01
C TRP A 329 0.11 -21.76 -7.34
N GLN A 330 -1.20 -21.89 -7.15
CA GLN A 330 -2.05 -20.98 -6.36
C GLN A 330 -3.02 -21.81 -5.50
N ASP A 331 -3.37 -21.35 -4.29
CA ASP A 331 -4.31 -22.07 -3.42
C ASP A 331 -5.78 -21.75 -3.70
N GLU A 332 -6.05 -20.66 -4.42
CA GLU A 332 -7.37 -20.28 -4.92
C GLU A 332 -7.40 -20.25 -6.46
N GLN A 333 -8.48 -20.76 -7.05
CA GLN A 333 -8.61 -20.82 -8.50
C GLN A 333 -8.74 -19.43 -9.13
N GLY A 334 -7.88 -19.14 -10.10
CA GLY A 334 -7.84 -17.86 -10.80
C GLY A 334 -7.34 -16.70 -9.92
N LEU A 335 -6.58 -16.99 -8.85
CA LEU A 335 -5.98 -15.96 -8.00
C LEU A 335 -5.00 -15.07 -8.77
N ILE A 336 -4.13 -15.69 -9.58
CA ILE A 336 -3.13 -15.03 -10.43
C ILE A 336 -3.51 -15.22 -11.91
N PRO A 337 -4.24 -14.27 -12.52
CA PRO A 337 -4.61 -14.35 -13.92
C PRO A 337 -3.45 -14.08 -14.90
N THR A 338 -2.44 -13.32 -14.47
CA THR A 338 -1.36 -12.86 -15.36
C THR A 338 0.00 -12.88 -14.68
N VAL A 339 1.00 -13.45 -15.35
CA VAL A 339 2.42 -13.37 -15.00
C VAL A 339 3.17 -13.00 -16.27
N GLU A 340 3.91 -11.90 -16.25
CA GLU A 340 4.62 -11.38 -17.42
C GLU A 340 6.07 -11.08 -17.06
N ILE A 341 7.01 -11.61 -17.84
CA ILE A 341 8.41 -11.22 -17.73
C ILE A 341 8.65 -9.91 -18.51
N ILE A 342 9.35 -8.98 -17.88
CA ILE A 342 9.79 -7.73 -18.47
C ILE A 342 11.31 -7.75 -18.49
N ASP A 343 11.89 -7.93 -19.67
CA ASP A 343 13.33 -7.82 -19.92
C ASP A 343 13.55 -6.85 -21.08
N ASN A 344 14.06 -5.67 -20.78
CA ASN A 344 14.37 -4.63 -21.77
C ASN A 344 15.87 -4.31 -21.85
N GLY A 345 16.73 -5.14 -21.24
CA GLY A 345 18.18 -4.94 -21.19
C GLY A 345 18.66 -3.92 -20.14
N SER A 346 17.76 -3.14 -19.54
CA SER A 346 18.06 -2.23 -18.41
C SER A 346 17.30 -2.61 -17.14
N VAL A 347 16.16 -3.28 -17.27
CA VAL A 347 15.31 -3.78 -16.18
C VAL A 347 14.97 -5.24 -16.48
N ARG A 348 15.09 -6.09 -15.46
CA ARG A 348 14.61 -7.48 -15.46
C ARG A 348 13.65 -7.68 -14.30
N GLY A 349 12.37 -7.80 -14.62
CA GLY A 349 11.31 -7.93 -13.63
C GLY A 349 10.21 -8.89 -14.04
N ILE A 350 9.35 -9.22 -13.09
CA ILE A 350 8.18 -10.07 -13.28
C ILE A 350 6.96 -9.29 -12.79
N LYS A 351 6.05 -8.94 -13.70
CA LYS A 351 4.74 -8.38 -13.38
C LYS A 351 3.80 -9.51 -13.00
N VAL A 352 3.23 -9.46 -11.82
CA VAL A 352 2.21 -10.41 -11.34
C VAL A 352 0.94 -9.64 -11.06
N GLY A 353 -0.09 -9.90 -11.86
CA GLY A 353 -1.43 -9.32 -11.66
C GLY A 353 -2.31 -10.29 -10.87
N THR A 354 -3.18 -9.74 -10.02
CA THR A 354 -4.10 -10.51 -9.20
C THR A 354 -5.56 -10.30 -9.63
N ASN A 355 -6.43 -11.24 -9.26
CA ASN A 355 -7.84 -11.16 -9.63
C ASN A 355 -8.64 -10.26 -8.66
N PRO A 356 -9.32 -9.20 -9.16
CA PRO A 356 -10.10 -8.27 -8.32
C PRO A 356 -11.34 -8.91 -7.68
N ALA A 357 -11.80 -10.06 -8.18
CA ALA A 357 -12.93 -10.79 -7.61
C ALA A 357 -12.51 -11.82 -6.55
N SER A 358 -11.21 -11.92 -6.24
CA SER A 358 -10.68 -12.85 -5.24
C SER A 358 -10.91 -12.34 -3.81
N GLU A 359 -11.13 -13.26 -2.87
CA GLU A 359 -11.12 -12.96 -1.43
C GLU A 359 -9.70 -13.02 -0.82
N GLY A 360 -8.67 -13.08 -1.68
CA GLY A 360 -7.28 -13.28 -1.31
C GLY A 360 -6.87 -14.75 -1.32
N GLY A 361 -5.56 -14.99 -1.22
CA GLY A 361 -4.97 -16.32 -1.19
C GLY A 361 -3.45 -16.27 -1.26
N ASN A 362 -2.84 -17.39 -1.63
CA ASN A 362 -1.42 -17.56 -1.78
C ASN A 362 -1.07 -18.16 -3.14
N ALA A 363 0.03 -17.69 -3.72
CA ALA A 363 0.59 -18.27 -4.92
C ALA A 363 2.11 -18.32 -4.86
N VAL A 364 2.70 -19.14 -5.72
CA VAL A 364 4.13 -19.14 -5.98
C VAL A 364 4.37 -18.86 -7.45
N VAL A 365 5.10 -17.79 -7.73
CA VAL A 365 5.55 -17.41 -9.07
C VAL A 365 7.05 -17.64 -9.18
N ALA A 366 7.53 -18.07 -10.34
CA ALA A 366 8.92 -18.43 -10.54
C ALA A 366 9.54 -17.77 -11.79
N LEU A 367 10.84 -17.50 -11.70
CA LEU A 367 11.70 -17.19 -12.84
C LEU A 367 12.27 -18.49 -13.39
N TYR A 368 12.23 -18.63 -14.71
CA TYR A 368 12.78 -19.75 -15.46
C TYR A 368 13.93 -19.28 -16.35
N VAL A 369 14.96 -20.11 -16.48
CA VAL A 369 16.02 -19.99 -17.48
C VAL A 369 16.05 -21.31 -18.25
N ASP A 370 15.80 -21.26 -19.57
CA ASP A 370 15.67 -22.45 -20.44
C ASP A 370 14.68 -23.50 -19.88
N GLY A 371 13.58 -23.03 -19.28
CA GLY A 371 12.53 -23.88 -18.70
C GLY A 371 12.87 -24.49 -17.33
N ILE A 372 14.01 -24.16 -16.73
CA ILE A 372 14.38 -24.57 -15.36
C ILE A 372 14.07 -23.42 -14.40
N ILE A 373 13.29 -23.68 -13.34
CA ILE A 373 13.07 -22.69 -12.28
C ILE A 373 14.42 -22.35 -11.65
N ARG A 374 14.76 -21.07 -11.60
CA ARG A 374 15.98 -20.57 -10.94
C ARG A 374 15.69 -19.89 -9.62
N TRP A 375 14.52 -19.30 -9.46
CA TRP A 375 14.08 -18.77 -8.18
C TRP A 375 12.56 -18.62 -8.20
N SER A 376 11.98 -18.54 -7.01
CA SER A 376 10.54 -18.41 -6.82
C SER A 376 10.23 -17.52 -5.64
N TRP A 377 9.06 -16.90 -5.68
CA TRP A 377 8.57 -15.97 -4.69
C TRP A 377 7.16 -16.36 -4.26
N HIS A 378 6.87 -16.16 -2.98
CA HIS A 378 5.53 -16.27 -2.41
C HIS A 378 4.77 -14.97 -2.67
N ILE A 379 3.62 -15.08 -3.31
CA ILE A 379 2.68 -13.98 -3.52
C ILE A 379 1.55 -14.16 -2.52
N TRP A 380 1.47 -13.26 -1.54
CA TRP A 380 0.43 -13.25 -0.52
C TRP A 380 -0.62 -12.22 -0.91
N VAL A 381 -1.71 -12.70 -1.52
CA VAL A 381 -2.78 -11.85 -2.03
C VAL A 381 -3.75 -11.53 -0.90
N THR A 382 -3.72 -10.31 -0.37
CA THR A 382 -4.51 -9.88 0.80
C THR A 382 -4.47 -8.36 0.97
N ASP A 383 -5.52 -7.79 1.57
CA ASP A 383 -5.55 -6.39 2.01
C ASP A 383 -4.78 -6.14 3.32
N PHE A 384 -4.16 -7.18 3.87
CA PHE A 384 -3.38 -7.09 5.10
C PHE A 384 -2.10 -6.28 4.90
N ASN A 385 -2.03 -5.10 5.51
CA ASN A 385 -0.79 -4.33 5.62
C ASN A 385 -0.12 -4.61 6.98
N PRO A 386 1.03 -5.32 7.03
CA PRO A 386 1.70 -5.62 8.29
C PRO A 386 2.27 -4.37 8.98
N ASP A 387 2.51 -3.28 8.25
CA ASP A 387 3.07 -2.03 8.77
C ASP A 387 2.03 -1.11 9.43
N ALA A 388 0.74 -1.41 9.25
CA ALA A 388 -0.32 -0.73 9.97
C ALA A 388 -0.27 -1.10 11.47
N GLY A 389 -0.24 -0.11 12.36
CA GLY A 389 -0.10 -0.36 13.81
C GLY A 389 -1.20 -1.23 14.42
N SER A 390 -2.41 -1.27 13.84
CA SER A 390 -3.50 -2.17 14.24
C SER A 390 -3.24 -3.65 13.91
N ASN A 391 -2.28 -3.91 13.01
CA ASN A 391 -1.89 -5.24 12.56
C ASN A 391 -0.63 -5.76 13.27
N GLN A 392 -0.17 -5.03 14.29
CA GLN A 392 1.04 -5.31 15.03
C GLN A 392 0.76 -5.47 16.51
N SER A 393 1.55 -6.33 17.14
CA SER A 393 1.63 -6.48 18.59
C SER A 393 3.08 -6.40 19.04
N SER A 394 3.31 -5.89 20.25
CA SER A 394 4.65 -5.84 20.83
C SER A 394 4.72 -6.68 22.09
N ASN A 395 5.67 -7.61 22.15
CA ASN A 395 5.98 -8.35 23.37
C ASN A 395 7.45 -8.77 23.39
N ASN A 396 8.03 -8.79 24.59
CA ASN A 396 9.41 -9.21 24.83
C ASN A 396 10.47 -8.57 23.91
N GLY A 397 10.27 -7.30 23.53
CA GLY A 397 11.20 -6.56 22.65
C GLY A 397 11.00 -6.78 21.15
N PHE A 398 10.02 -7.59 20.75
CA PHE A 398 9.67 -7.81 19.34
C PHE A 398 8.41 -7.05 18.96
N VAL A 399 8.35 -6.60 17.70
CA VAL A 399 7.12 -6.17 17.02
C VAL A 399 6.70 -7.29 16.08
N ILE A 400 5.44 -7.73 16.16
CA ILE A 400 4.98 -9.05 15.71
C ILE A 400 3.74 -8.84 14.84
N MET A 401 3.64 -9.53 13.70
CA MET A 401 2.40 -9.56 12.93
C MET A 401 1.26 -10.20 13.73
N ASN A 402 0.04 -9.67 13.62
CA ASN A 402 -1.12 -10.26 14.30
C ASN A 402 -1.60 -11.60 13.72
N ARG A 403 -1.02 -12.06 12.61
CA ARG A 403 -1.41 -13.28 11.89
C ARG A 403 -0.20 -14.02 11.31
N ASN A 404 -0.41 -15.28 10.96
CA ASN A 404 0.63 -16.12 10.34
C ASN A 404 0.90 -15.66 8.90
N LEU A 405 2.12 -15.90 8.42
CA LEU A 405 2.52 -15.66 7.04
C LEU A 405 1.62 -16.45 6.07
N GLY A 406 0.98 -15.74 5.14
CA GLY A 406 0.03 -16.31 4.18
C GLY A 406 -1.41 -16.45 4.68
N ALA A 407 -1.73 -15.98 5.89
CA ALA A 407 -3.10 -15.97 6.41
C ALA A 407 -3.87 -14.75 5.90
N VAL A 408 -4.97 -14.95 5.17
CA VAL A 408 -5.72 -13.80 4.59
C VAL A 408 -6.73 -13.17 5.57
N THR A 409 -6.91 -13.77 6.74
CA THR A 409 -7.87 -13.32 7.77
C THR A 409 -7.34 -13.66 9.17
N ASP A 410 -7.80 -12.93 10.19
CA ASP A 410 -7.63 -13.25 11.61
C ASP A 410 -8.92 -13.79 12.25
N ASP A 411 -9.97 -14.05 11.45
CA ASP A 411 -11.18 -14.71 11.93
C ASP A 411 -10.87 -16.14 12.38
N ARG A 412 -11.02 -16.38 13.68
CA ARG A 412 -10.81 -17.65 14.36
C ARG A 412 -11.72 -18.80 13.91
N ALA A 413 -12.80 -18.51 13.19
CA ALA A 413 -13.67 -19.51 12.59
C ALA A 413 -13.23 -19.90 11.17
N ASP A 414 -12.39 -19.09 10.53
CA ASP A 414 -11.93 -19.34 9.16
C ASP A 414 -10.58 -20.07 9.16
N VAL A 415 -10.50 -21.23 8.50
CA VAL A 415 -9.25 -22.01 8.35
C VAL A 415 -8.18 -21.25 7.56
N ARG A 416 -8.56 -20.23 6.79
CA ARG A 416 -7.61 -19.34 6.11
C ARG A 416 -6.79 -18.49 7.10
N SER A 417 -7.16 -18.43 8.38
CA SER A 417 -6.33 -17.85 9.44
C SER A 417 -5.04 -18.65 9.74
N VAL A 418 -4.98 -19.93 9.37
CA VAL A 418 -3.81 -20.82 9.60
C VAL A 418 -2.56 -20.31 8.88
N GLY A 419 -2.72 -19.77 7.67
CA GLY A 419 -1.63 -19.40 6.79
C GLY A 419 -0.89 -20.60 6.19
N MET A 420 0.38 -20.38 5.84
CA MET A 420 1.19 -21.33 5.07
C MET A 420 2.25 -22.04 5.93
N TYR A 421 2.76 -23.16 5.42
CA TYR A 421 3.72 -24.03 6.10
C TYR A 421 5.04 -23.99 5.36
N TYR A 422 6.13 -23.98 6.10
CA TYR A 422 7.49 -23.88 5.56
C TYR A 422 8.35 -24.99 6.15
N GLN A 423 9.20 -25.61 5.35
CA GLN A 423 10.27 -26.44 5.88
C GLN A 423 11.38 -25.54 6.42
N PHE A 424 12.00 -25.88 7.55
CA PHE A 424 12.95 -25.00 8.23
C PHE A 424 14.10 -24.57 7.30
N GLY A 425 14.25 -23.26 7.07
CA GLY A 425 15.28 -22.72 6.17
C GLY A 425 14.91 -22.71 4.68
N ARG A 426 13.70 -23.12 4.28
CA ARG A 426 13.19 -22.89 2.92
C ARG A 426 12.38 -21.61 2.87
N LYS A 427 12.50 -20.89 1.76
CA LYS A 427 11.65 -19.73 1.45
C LYS A 427 10.27 -20.12 0.88
N ASP A 428 10.12 -21.36 0.40
CA ASP A 428 8.98 -21.77 -0.41
C ASP A 428 7.82 -22.32 0.46
N PRO A 429 6.59 -21.80 0.31
CA PRO A 429 5.46 -22.23 1.11
C PRO A 429 4.79 -23.52 0.61
N PHE A 430 4.10 -24.19 1.54
CA PHE A 430 3.21 -25.31 1.30
C PHE A 430 1.84 -25.05 1.93
N THR A 431 0.78 -25.49 1.25
CA THR A 431 -0.59 -25.30 1.73
C THR A 431 -0.84 -25.99 3.07
N GLY A 432 -1.79 -25.46 3.84
CA GLY A 432 -2.14 -26.01 5.14
C GLY A 432 -3.24 -27.06 5.16
N VAL A 433 -3.87 -27.17 6.33
CA VAL A 433 -5.09 -27.94 6.51
C VAL A 433 -6.24 -27.36 5.66
N ALA A 434 -7.05 -28.26 5.09
CA ALA A 434 -8.21 -27.90 4.28
C ALA A 434 -9.35 -27.31 5.12
N SER A 435 -9.53 -27.79 6.35
CA SER A 435 -10.46 -27.24 7.33
C SER A 435 -10.01 -27.58 8.76
N PHE A 436 -10.67 -27.01 9.77
CA PHE A 436 -10.43 -27.42 11.16
C PHE A 436 -11.01 -28.81 11.52
N GLU A 437 -11.75 -29.46 10.60
CA GLU A 437 -12.41 -30.75 10.82
C GLU A 437 -11.84 -31.89 9.94
N ASP A 438 -11.26 -31.54 8.80
CA ASP A 438 -10.67 -32.44 7.82
C ASP A 438 -9.16 -32.19 7.70
N LEU A 439 -8.40 -33.26 7.96
CA LEU A 439 -6.93 -33.30 7.90
C LEU A 439 -6.41 -33.44 6.47
N GLY A 440 -7.30 -33.38 5.48
CA GLY A 440 -6.94 -33.15 4.11
C GLY A 440 -6.06 -31.92 3.97
N LEU A 441 -5.10 -31.99 3.05
CA LEU A 441 -4.33 -30.84 2.64
C LEU A 441 -5.19 -29.93 1.77
N ARG A 442 -5.14 -28.63 2.02
CA ARG A 442 -5.81 -27.65 1.18
C ARG A 442 -5.26 -27.81 -0.26
N PRO A 443 -6.14 -27.99 -1.25
CA PRO A 443 -5.71 -28.15 -2.63
C PRO A 443 -5.01 -26.89 -3.12
N TRP A 444 -4.14 -27.07 -4.10
CA TRP A 444 -3.55 -26.00 -4.88
C TRP A 444 -3.71 -26.32 -6.37
N TYR A 445 -3.62 -25.30 -7.20
CA TYR A 445 -3.96 -25.36 -8.61
C TYR A 445 -2.82 -24.77 -9.43
N ASN A 446 -2.61 -25.30 -10.64
CA ASN A 446 -1.76 -24.64 -11.62
C ASN A 446 -2.52 -23.50 -12.33
N ILE A 447 -1.87 -22.82 -13.27
CA ILE A 447 -2.46 -21.71 -14.06
C ILE A 447 -3.72 -22.10 -14.85
N ARG A 448 -3.95 -23.39 -15.11
CA ARG A 448 -5.16 -23.89 -15.77
C ARG A 448 -6.28 -24.24 -14.79
N ASN A 449 -6.14 -23.86 -13.52
CA ASN A 449 -7.05 -24.19 -12.43
C ASN A 449 -7.23 -25.71 -12.21
N VAL A 450 -6.24 -26.51 -12.61
CA VAL A 450 -6.24 -27.95 -12.37
C VAL A 450 -5.53 -28.22 -11.06
N GLU A 451 -6.19 -28.96 -10.16
CA GLU A 451 -5.61 -29.36 -8.88
C GLU A 451 -4.33 -30.15 -9.13
N VAL A 452 -3.25 -29.74 -8.46
CA VAL A 452 -1.94 -30.37 -8.58
C VAL A 452 -1.77 -31.35 -7.42
N PRO A 453 -1.56 -32.66 -7.68
CA PRO A 453 -1.30 -33.61 -6.62
C PRO A 453 -0.06 -33.23 -5.82
N LEU A 454 -0.13 -33.47 -4.52
CA LEU A 454 1.04 -33.39 -3.65
C LEU A 454 2.15 -34.25 -4.21
N SER A 455 3.30 -33.63 -4.38
CA SER A 455 4.48 -34.29 -4.92
C SER A 455 5.58 -34.18 -3.89
N ARG A 456 6.21 -35.31 -3.61
CA ARG A 456 7.31 -35.42 -2.65
C ARG A 456 8.52 -36.07 -3.29
N SER A 457 9.69 -35.68 -2.84
CA SER A 457 10.93 -36.39 -3.10
C SER A 457 11.56 -36.82 -1.78
N SER A 458 12.33 -37.91 -1.82
CA SER A 458 13.25 -38.19 -0.72
C SER A 458 14.43 -37.24 -0.80
N ASN A 459 14.92 -36.80 0.35
CA ASN A 459 16.22 -36.14 0.40
C ASN A 459 17.32 -37.07 -0.13
N GLN A 460 18.31 -36.47 -0.77
CA GLN A 460 19.49 -37.17 -1.29
C GLN A 460 20.65 -37.05 -0.29
N THR A 461 21.69 -37.84 -0.47
CA THR A 461 22.83 -37.87 0.45
C THR A 461 23.65 -36.58 0.45
N ALA A 462 23.72 -35.85 -0.66
CA ALA A 462 24.49 -34.61 -0.77
C ALA A 462 23.65 -33.37 -0.44
N ALA A 463 24.12 -32.57 0.53
CA ALA A 463 23.41 -31.40 1.03
C ALA A 463 23.10 -30.35 -0.06
N VAL A 464 24.08 -30.04 -0.91
CA VAL A 464 23.95 -29.01 -1.94
C VAL A 464 22.99 -29.41 -3.06
N ASP A 465 22.90 -30.71 -3.37
CA ASP A 465 21.97 -31.22 -4.39
C ASP A 465 20.52 -31.03 -3.93
N ASN A 466 20.24 -31.25 -2.63
CA ASN A 466 18.91 -31.00 -2.07
C ASN A 466 18.55 -29.52 -2.10
N LEU A 467 19.49 -28.62 -1.79
CA LEU A 467 19.27 -27.17 -1.89
C LEU A 467 18.91 -26.75 -3.32
N VAL A 468 19.73 -27.13 -4.31
CA VAL A 468 19.48 -26.83 -5.72
C VAL A 468 18.16 -27.44 -6.18
N TYR A 469 17.89 -28.68 -5.80
CA TYR A 469 16.64 -29.35 -6.11
C TYR A 469 15.44 -28.61 -5.53
N SER A 470 15.56 -28.10 -4.30
CA SER A 470 14.52 -27.34 -3.62
C SER A 470 14.19 -26.02 -4.32
N ILE A 471 15.20 -25.34 -4.86
CA ILE A 471 15.04 -24.09 -5.62
C ILE A 471 14.39 -24.36 -6.98
N ASN A 472 14.84 -25.41 -7.68
CA ASN A 472 14.31 -25.78 -8.99
C ASN A 472 12.90 -26.40 -8.90
N ASN A 473 12.45 -26.80 -7.70
CA ASN A 473 11.19 -27.50 -7.47
C ASN A 473 10.50 -26.98 -6.19
N PRO A 474 10.07 -25.71 -6.15
CA PRO A 474 9.52 -25.09 -4.94
C PRO A 474 8.22 -25.75 -4.45
N GLN A 475 7.46 -26.40 -5.32
CA GLN A 475 6.24 -27.14 -5.02
C GLN A 475 6.47 -28.57 -4.48
N ILE A 476 7.71 -29.06 -4.49
CA ILE A 476 8.03 -30.42 -4.06
C ILE A 476 8.44 -30.41 -2.59
N PHE A 477 7.71 -31.16 -1.78
CA PHE A 477 8.08 -31.39 -0.39
C PHE A 477 9.23 -32.39 -0.33
N ILE A 478 10.34 -32.03 0.31
CA ILE A 478 11.50 -32.90 0.43
C ILE A 478 11.40 -33.64 1.77
N ALA A 479 11.05 -34.91 1.71
CA ALA A 479 10.93 -35.77 2.88
C ALA A 479 12.31 -36.25 3.34
N GLY A 480 12.57 -36.19 4.64
CA GLY A 480 13.77 -36.77 5.23
C GLY A 480 13.73 -38.30 5.14
N GLN A 481 14.87 -38.93 4.82
CA GLN A 481 14.99 -40.39 4.87
C GLN A 481 15.35 -40.87 6.28
N ASP A 482 14.52 -41.77 6.82
CA ASP A 482 14.93 -42.61 7.94
C ASP A 482 15.91 -43.67 7.42
N THR A 483 17.20 -43.50 7.74
CA THR A 483 18.24 -44.45 7.36
C THR A 483 18.32 -45.65 8.30
N ASP A 484 17.65 -45.62 9.46
CA ASP A 484 17.73 -46.63 10.50
C ASP A 484 16.33 -47.07 10.96
N VAL A 485 15.84 -48.16 10.37
CA VAL A 485 14.57 -48.80 10.73
C VAL A 485 14.53 -49.09 12.25
N GLY A 486 13.88 -48.22 13.01
CA GLY A 486 13.68 -48.35 14.46
C GLY A 486 14.32 -47.29 15.35
N THR A 487 14.96 -46.25 14.80
CA THR A 487 15.31 -45.03 15.56
C THR A 487 14.28 -43.92 15.33
N ASN A 488 14.07 -43.10 16.35
CA ASN A 488 13.14 -41.97 16.44
C ASN A 488 13.09 -41.05 15.20
N ASP A 489 11.89 -40.85 14.63
CA ASP A 489 11.51 -39.89 13.56
C ASP A 489 11.94 -38.42 13.79
N ASN A 490 12.57 -38.11 14.93
CA ASN A 490 12.88 -36.77 15.41
C ASN A 490 14.14 -36.14 14.78
N THR A 491 14.75 -36.81 13.79
CA THR A 491 16.07 -36.46 13.21
C THR A 491 16.03 -36.06 11.73
N LEU A 492 14.85 -36.11 11.11
CA LEU A 492 14.68 -35.95 9.67
C LEU A 492 14.82 -34.49 9.20
N ASP A 493 15.85 -34.21 8.42
CA ASP A 493 16.08 -32.92 7.77
C ASP A 493 15.91 -33.02 6.25
N TRP A 494 15.42 -31.95 5.62
CA TRP A 494 15.20 -31.94 4.17
C TRP A 494 16.47 -31.58 3.38
N TRP A 495 17.41 -30.86 3.99
CA TRP A 495 18.62 -30.34 3.35
C TRP A 495 19.71 -31.40 3.36
N SER A 496 19.99 -32.04 4.50
CA SER A 496 21.03 -33.07 4.61
C SER A 496 20.70 -34.12 5.66
N ASN A 497 21.02 -35.39 5.37
CA ASN A 497 21.02 -36.46 6.37
C ASN A 497 22.34 -36.51 7.18
N ASN A 498 23.34 -35.71 6.81
CA ASN A 498 24.59 -35.60 7.57
C ASN A 498 24.48 -34.44 8.57
N THR A 499 24.53 -34.75 9.86
CA THR A 499 24.48 -33.76 10.95
C THR A 499 25.61 -32.72 10.89
N GLU A 500 26.72 -33.05 10.25
CA GLU A 500 27.87 -32.16 10.05
C GLU A 500 27.72 -31.23 8.83
N GLU A 501 26.71 -31.46 7.96
CA GLU A 501 26.45 -30.67 6.74
C GLU A 501 25.06 -29.99 6.77
N LEU A 502 24.52 -29.77 7.97
CA LEU A 502 23.29 -29.03 8.16
C LEU A 502 23.60 -27.55 7.93
N GLY A 503 23.31 -27.04 6.72
CA GLY A 503 23.57 -25.65 6.30
C GLY A 503 23.38 -24.66 7.46
N GLU A 504 24.42 -23.85 7.70
CA GLU A 504 24.51 -22.96 8.87
C GLU A 504 23.64 -21.70 8.69
N ASP A 505 23.63 -21.13 7.48
CA ASP A 505 22.85 -19.92 7.14
C ASP A 505 21.49 -20.29 6.53
N ARG A 506 20.52 -20.61 7.40
CA ARG A 506 19.13 -20.91 7.00
C ARG A 506 18.30 -19.65 6.87
N TRP A 507 17.47 -19.29 7.82
CA TRP A 507 16.73 -18.01 7.77
C TRP A 507 17.48 -16.85 8.42
N ILE A 508 18.48 -17.16 9.25
CA ILE A 508 19.35 -16.21 9.91
C ILE A 508 20.81 -16.54 9.60
N ALA A 509 21.63 -15.50 9.43
CA ALA A 509 23.07 -15.58 9.27
C ALA A 509 23.78 -15.51 10.64
N GLU A 510 25.08 -15.82 10.67
CA GLU A 510 25.90 -15.77 11.88
C GLU A 510 25.86 -14.41 12.60
N ASP A 511 25.75 -13.31 11.85
CA ASP A 511 25.68 -11.94 12.39
C ASP A 511 24.31 -11.56 12.96
N GLY A 512 23.33 -12.46 12.88
CA GLY A 512 21.95 -12.25 13.33
C GLY A 512 21.04 -11.57 12.30
N GLY A 513 21.56 -11.25 11.11
CA GLY A 513 20.76 -10.74 9.98
C GLY A 513 19.95 -11.85 9.31
N LYS A 514 18.85 -11.49 8.64
CA LYS A 514 18.11 -12.47 7.83
C LYS A 514 18.89 -12.85 6.57
N THR A 515 18.72 -14.07 6.09
CA THR A 515 19.40 -14.55 4.87
C THR A 515 18.52 -14.40 3.63
N ILE A 516 19.08 -14.78 2.48
CA ILE A 516 18.34 -14.92 1.22
C ILE A 516 17.19 -15.93 1.25
N PHE A 517 17.12 -16.81 2.27
CA PHE A 517 16.07 -17.84 2.39
C PHE A 517 14.93 -17.42 3.32
N ASP A 518 15.04 -16.29 4.03
CA ASP A 518 13.96 -15.80 4.89
C ASP A 518 12.66 -15.59 4.06
N PRO A 519 11.54 -16.22 4.44
CA PRO A 519 10.29 -16.18 3.67
C PRO A 519 9.43 -14.95 4.00
N CYS A 520 9.79 -14.13 4.98
CA CYS A 520 8.97 -13.00 5.38
C CYS A 520 9.00 -11.87 4.33
N PRO A 521 7.96 -11.03 4.30
CA PRO A 521 7.89 -9.87 3.41
C PRO A 521 8.90 -8.78 3.80
N GLU A 522 9.00 -7.76 2.97
CA GLU A 522 9.93 -6.64 3.19
C GLU A 522 9.73 -5.95 4.53
N GLY A 523 10.82 -5.65 5.24
CA GLY A 523 10.78 -5.08 6.58
C GLY A 523 10.40 -6.07 7.69
N TRP A 524 10.23 -7.35 7.37
CA TRP A 524 9.90 -8.42 8.31
C TRP A 524 10.88 -9.60 8.17
N ARG A 525 10.98 -10.42 9.23
CA ARG A 525 11.82 -11.62 9.29
C ARG A 525 11.23 -12.70 10.18
N VAL A 526 11.73 -13.93 10.04
CA VAL A 526 11.41 -15.02 10.97
C VAL A 526 12.00 -14.68 12.36
N PRO A 527 11.25 -14.88 13.47
CA PRO A 527 11.73 -14.52 14.79
C PRO A 527 12.96 -15.32 15.21
N ALA A 528 14.01 -14.60 15.60
CA ALA A 528 15.27 -15.15 16.08
C ALA A 528 15.38 -15.00 17.59
N PHE A 529 15.48 -16.12 18.32
CA PHE A 529 15.65 -16.14 19.77
C PHE A 529 16.35 -17.44 20.21
N THR A 530 17.08 -17.38 21.33
CA THR A 530 18.00 -18.45 21.75
C THR A 530 17.41 -19.39 22.79
N ASP A 531 16.38 -18.95 23.51
CA ASP A 531 15.74 -19.70 24.59
C ASP A 531 14.26 -19.31 24.80
N ALA A 532 13.57 -20.03 25.69
CA ALA A 532 12.16 -19.81 25.96
C ALA A 532 11.88 -18.41 26.51
N GLU A 533 12.79 -17.86 27.31
CA GLU A 533 12.64 -16.56 27.98
C GLU A 533 12.84 -15.39 27.02
N SER A 534 13.63 -15.58 25.96
CA SER A 534 13.83 -14.63 24.86
C SER A 534 12.81 -14.78 23.73
N SER A 535 11.92 -15.77 23.79
CA SER A 535 10.83 -15.94 22.83
C SER A 535 9.91 -14.73 22.82
N PRO A 536 9.43 -14.29 21.65
CA PRO A 536 8.49 -13.17 21.60
C PRO A 536 7.14 -13.51 22.27
N TRP A 537 6.80 -14.79 22.50
CA TRP A 537 5.57 -15.21 23.19
C TRP A 537 5.78 -15.44 24.69
N TYR A 538 7.00 -15.26 25.19
CA TYR A 538 7.30 -15.46 26.60
C TYR A 538 6.46 -14.56 27.50
N GLY A 539 5.92 -15.15 28.58
CA GLY A 539 5.10 -14.46 29.56
C GLY A 539 3.71 -14.04 29.08
N ALA A 540 3.34 -14.30 27.82
CA ALA A 540 2.02 -13.96 27.30
C ALA A 540 0.95 -14.94 27.82
N GLU A 541 -0.15 -14.40 28.32
CA GLU A 541 -1.30 -15.21 28.74
C GLU A 541 -2.09 -15.64 27.51
N ALA A 542 -2.37 -16.94 27.36
CA ALA A 542 -3.24 -17.45 26.29
C ALA A 542 -4.51 -18.08 26.84
N THR A 543 -5.59 -17.99 26.07
CA THR A 543 -6.89 -18.62 26.37
C THR A 543 -7.34 -19.43 25.17
N VAL A 544 -7.79 -20.67 25.39
CA VAL A 544 -8.35 -21.51 24.32
C VAL A 544 -9.66 -20.92 23.82
N VAL A 545 -9.81 -20.83 22.51
CA VAL A 545 -11.08 -20.47 21.88
C VAL A 545 -12.07 -21.62 22.07
N GLU A 546 -13.32 -21.32 22.43
CA GLU A 546 -14.36 -22.29 22.85
C GLU A 546 -14.56 -23.47 21.87
N GLU A 547 -14.28 -23.28 20.58
CA GLU A 547 -14.40 -24.29 19.52
C GLU A 547 -13.13 -25.12 19.28
N GLY A 548 -12.05 -24.83 19.99
CA GLY A 548 -10.75 -25.50 19.86
C GLY A 548 -10.06 -25.21 18.53
N THR A 549 -10.34 -24.09 17.86
CA THR A 549 -9.69 -23.72 16.59
C THR A 549 -8.33 -23.04 16.78
N GLY A 550 -7.99 -22.67 18.01
CA GLY A 550 -6.73 -22.02 18.35
C GLY A 550 -6.74 -21.42 19.75
N VAL A 551 -5.81 -20.52 19.99
CA VAL A 551 -5.72 -19.72 21.22
C VAL A 551 -5.68 -18.23 20.93
N GLU A 552 -6.24 -17.48 21.87
CA GLU A 552 -6.09 -16.03 21.93
C GLU A 552 -4.98 -15.70 22.92
N PHE A 553 -3.90 -15.07 22.47
CA PHE A 553 -2.88 -14.52 23.36
C PHE A 553 -3.24 -13.07 23.70
N SER A 554 -3.31 -12.76 24.99
CA SER A 554 -3.59 -11.41 25.49
C SER A 554 -2.58 -10.41 24.92
N GLY A 555 -3.06 -9.49 24.08
CA GLY A 555 -2.23 -8.48 23.42
C GLY A 555 -1.41 -8.95 22.21
N LEU A 556 -1.42 -10.24 21.87
CA LEU A 556 -0.71 -10.81 20.70
C LEU A 556 -1.63 -11.41 19.62
N GLY A 557 -2.94 -11.43 19.88
CA GLY A 557 -3.96 -11.86 18.92
C GLY A 557 -4.17 -13.37 18.86
N PHE A 558 -4.92 -13.78 17.85
CA PHE A 558 -5.32 -15.17 17.63
C PHE A 558 -4.21 -16.01 16.97
N TYR A 559 -4.06 -17.25 17.45
CA TYR A 559 -3.13 -18.26 16.95
C TYR A 559 -3.86 -19.57 16.65
N PRO A 560 -3.99 -19.95 15.37
CA PRO A 560 -4.79 -21.10 14.96
C PRO A 560 -4.07 -22.44 15.19
N PHE A 561 -4.85 -23.47 15.51
CA PHE A 561 -4.39 -24.85 15.59
C PHE A 561 -4.29 -25.50 14.19
N GLY A 562 -3.20 -25.20 13.50
CA GLY A 562 -2.91 -25.73 12.17
C GLY A 562 -2.26 -27.13 12.15
N SER A 563 -1.86 -27.72 13.28
CA SER A 563 -0.95 -28.88 13.27
C SER A 563 0.35 -28.59 12.48
N MET A 564 0.97 -29.60 11.86
CA MET A 564 2.21 -29.52 11.09
C MET A 564 2.21 -30.54 9.95
N ARG A 565 3.02 -30.31 8.91
CA ARG A 565 3.31 -31.30 7.86
C ARG A 565 4.47 -32.18 8.29
N HIS A 566 4.27 -33.49 8.32
CA HIS A 566 5.28 -34.43 8.80
C HIS A 566 6.51 -34.50 7.89
N SER A 567 7.69 -34.58 8.49
CA SER A 567 9.00 -34.57 7.82
C SER A 567 9.27 -35.79 6.92
N ASN A 568 8.60 -36.92 7.16
CA ASN A 568 8.79 -38.19 6.46
C ASN A 568 7.94 -38.33 5.18
N ASP A 569 6.82 -37.61 5.08
CA ASP A 569 5.88 -37.78 3.96
C ASP A 569 5.18 -36.50 3.49
N GLY A 570 5.29 -35.40 4.24
CA GLY A 570 4.69 -34.11 3.92
C GLY A 570 3.18 -34.05 4.13
N LEU A 571 2.57 -35.09 4.72
CA LEU A 571 1.16 -35.16 5.06
C LEU A 571 0.90 -34.56 6.45
N ILE A 572 -0.36 -34.26 6.74
CA ILE A 572 -0.80 -33.79 8.05
C ILE A 572 -1.52 -34.94 8.74
N TYR A 573 -0.95 -35.44 9.82
CA TYR A 573 -1.63 -36.36 10.74
C TYR A 573 -2.01 -35.57 11.99
N TYR A 574 -3.02 -36.00 12.75
CA TYR A 574 -3.59 -35.34 13.95
C TYR A 574 -4.65 -34.25 13.72
N PHE A 575 -5.67 -34.25 14.59
CA PHE A 575 -6.80 -33.32 14.60
C PHE A 575 -6.30 -31.86 14.73
N SER A 576 -6.70 -31.00 13.77
CA SER A 576 -6.47 -29.53 13.68
C SER A 576 -7.16 -28.72 14.79
N LYS A 577 -7.25 -29.29 16.00
CA LYS A 577 -7.91 -28.69 17.17
C LYS A 577 -7.13 -28.88 18.48
N SER A 578 -5.87 -29.28 18.41
CA SER A 578 -5.09 -29.59 19.63
C SER A 578 -3.64 -29.14 19.64
N SER A 579 -3.13 -28.51 18.58
CA SER A 579 -1.77 -27.94 18.58
C SER A 579 -1.55 -26.91 17.47
N ALA A 580 -0.65 -25.96 17.74
CA ALA A 580 -0.06 -25.05 16.76
C ALA A 580 1.46 -25.19 16.82
N HIS A 581 2.12 -25.15 15.67
CA HIS A 581 3.58 -25.27 15.56
C HIS A 581 4.11 -24.09 14.76
N PHE A 582 5.11 -23.39 15.29
CA PHE A 582 5.74 -22.27 14.59
C PHE A 582 7.26 -22.40 14.59
N TRP A 583 7.85 -21.78 13.58
CA TRP A 583 9.28 -21.71 13.44
C TRP A 583 9.87 -20.46 14.09
N SER A 584 11.04 -20.64 14.71
CA SER A 584 12.03 -19.59 14.95
C SER A 584 13.11 -19.65 13.86
N ALA A 585 13.90 -18.60 13.66
CA ALA A 585 14.99 -18.60 12.70
C ALA A 585 16.25 -19.32 13.24
N ASN A 586 16.42 -19.31 14.56
CA ASN A 586 17.59 -19.87 15.22
C ASN A 586 17.51 -21.38 15.33
N LEU A 587 18.69 -21.97 15.17
CA LEU A 587 18.95 -23.38 15.32
C LEU A 587 19.28 -23.67 16.80
N ILE A 588 18.42 -24.40 17.49
CA ILE A 588 18.71 -24.84 18.85
C ILE A 588 19.40 -26.20 18.78
N VAL A 589 20.66 -26.26 19.22
CA VAL A 589 21.40 -27.51 19.37
C VAL A 589 21.14 -28.06 20.78
N PRO A 590 20.54 -29.25 20.94
CA PRO A 590 20.36 -29.83 22.26
C PRO A 590 21.67 -30.16 22.97
N GLU A 591 21.65 -30.13 24.31
CA GLU A 591 22.76 -30.56 25.15
C GLU A 591 23.06 -32.08 25.05
N ASP A 592 22.09 -32.89 24.62
CA ASP A 592 22.25 -34.34 24.42
C ASP A 592 22.66 -34.66 22.97
N PRO A 593 23.84 -35.27 22.75
CA PRO A 593 24.30 -35.65 21.41
C PRO A 593 23.43 -36.70 20.70
N SER A 594 22.61 -37.48 21.43
CA SER A 594 21.66 -38.44 20.83
C SER A 594 20.39 -37.78 20.28
N GLN A 595 20.24 -36.48 20.54
CA GLN A 595 19.15 -35.61 20.12
C GLN A 595 19.59 -34.63 19.01
N MET A 596 20.75 -34.85 18.37
CA MET A 596 21.49 -33.93 17.46
C MET A 596 20.78 -33.44 16.18
N HIS A 597 19.53 -32.99 16.25
CA HIS A 597 18.84 -32.34 15.14
C HIS A 597 18.07 -31.13 15.66
N ARG A 598 18.22 -30.01 14.94
CA ARG A 598 17.97 -28.65 15.42
C ARG A 598 16.48 -28.39 15.64
N TYR A 599 16.12 -27.83 16.80
CA TYR A 599 14.75 -27.68 17.28
C TYR A 599 14.16 -26.29 17.08
N SER A 600 12.83 -26.21 17.06
CA SER A 600 12.10 -24.96 17.29
C SER A 600 11.30 -24.99 18.60
N TYR A 601 11.04 -23.79 19.10
CA TYR A 601 10.04 -23.59 20.13
C TYR A 601 8.65 -23.84 19.55
N ASN A 602 7.98 -24.82 20.13
CA ASN A 602 6.60 -25.14 19.83
C ASN A 602 5.80 -24.81 21.08
N THR A 603 4.75 -24.00 20.94
CA THR A 603 3.72 -23.94 21.95
C THR A 603 2.73 -25.07 21.70
N GLU A 604 2.97 -26.23 22.31
CA GLU A 604 1.94 -27.27 22.33
C GLU A 604 0.83 -26.80 23.27
N ILE A 605 -0.38 -26.63 22.72
CA ILE A 605 -1.58 -26.31 23.49
C ILE A 605 -2.51 -27.50 23.40
N SER A 606 -2.18 -28.55 24.16
CA SER A 606 -2.95 -29.77 24.16
C SER A 606 -4.04 -29.75 25.24
N ASN A 607 -5.26 -30.10 24.84
CA ASN A 607 -6.41 -30.27 25.75
C ASN A 607 -6.34 -31.58 26.58
N PHE A 608 -5.25 -32.34 26.48
CA PHE A 608 -5.17 -33.70 27.03
C PHE A 608 -4.88 -33.76 28.54
N THR A 609 -4.34 -32.70 29.17
CA THR A 609 -3.87 -32.74 30.58
C THR A 609 -4.26 -31.54 31.44
N GLY A 610 -5.13 -30.65 30.96
CA GLY A 610 -5.35 -29.34 31.57
C GLY A 610 -4.38 -28.33 30.96
N PHE A 611 -4.92 -27.18 30.60
CA PHE A 611 -4.24 -26.16 29.79
C PHE A 611 -2.82 -25.86 30.29
N SER A 612 -1.82 -26.24 29.48
CA SER A 612 -0.42 -25.85 29.69
C SER A 612 0.11 -25.25 28.39
N ILE A 613 0.53 -23.99 28.46
CA ILE A 613 1.28 -23.31 27.40
C ILE A 613 2.74 -23.71 27.62
N ASN A 614 3.18 -24.79 26.98
CA ASN A 614 4.59 -25.18 27.06
C ASN A 614 5.35 -24.47 25.95
N LEU A 615 6.00 -23.35 26.25
CA LEU A 615 7.04 -22.76 25.40
C LEU A 615 8.31 -23.62 25.55
N ALA A 616 8.26 -24.85 25.05
CA ALA A 616 9.39 -25.78 25.09
C ALA A 616 10.05 -25.84 23.71
N ALA A 617 11.38 -25.94 23.68
CA ALA A 617 12.10 -26.42 22.50
C ALA A 617 11.65 -27.87 22.29
N THR A 618 10.73 -28.10 21.36
CA THR A 618 10.27 -29.45 21.08
C THR A 618 11.11 -30.06 19.99
N GLY A 619 11.22 -31.37 20.02
CA GLY A 619 12.03 -32.19 19.14
C GLY A 619 11.72 -32.14 17.64
N THR A 620 11.09 -31.07 17.13
CA THR A 620 10.48 -31.02 15.80
C THR A 620 11.55 -31.08 14.72
N PRO A 621 11.53 -32.10 13.83
CA PRO A 621 12.50 -32.22 12.75
C PRO A 621 12.45 -31.02 11.81
N SER A 622 13.60 -30.53 11.35
CA SER A 622 13.70 -29.41 10.41
C SER A 622 13.08 -29.70 9.03
N GLY A 623 12.89 -30.98 8.67
CA GLY A 623 12.11 -31.39 7.50
C GLY A 623 10.60 -31.17 7.62
N THR A 624 10.09 -30.90 8.83
CA THR A 624 8.67 -30.65 9.11
C THR A 624 8.22 -29.35 8.45
N GLY A 625 6.98 -29.27 7.98
CA GLY A 625 6.35 -28.01 7.61
C GLY A 625 5.62 -27.42 8.81
N CYS A 626 5.98 -26.21 9.25
CA CYS A 626 5.29 -25.48 10.32
C CYS A 626 5.00 -24.05 9.88
N ASN A 627 4.12 -23.36 10.61
CA ASN A 627 3.78 -21.97 10.31
C ASN A 627 4.91 -21.01 10.70
N ILE A 628 4.85 -19.80 10.16
CA ILE A 628 5.73 -18.70 10.53
C ILE A 628 4.85 -17.51 10.92
N ARG A 629 5.22 -16.81 12.00
CA ARG A 629 4.68 -15.50 12.33
C ARG A 629 5.84 -14.52 12.41
N CYS A 630 5.90 -13.63 11.42
CA CYS A 630 7.04 -12.75 11.23
C CYS A 630 7.08 -11.66 12.31
N VAL A 631 8.30 -11.22 12.60
CA VAL A 631 8.59 -10.05 13.45
C VAL A 631 9.25 -8.96 12.62
N LYS A 632 9.15 -7.71 13.04
CA LYS A 632 9.76 -6.57 12.36
C LYS A 632 11.27 -6.79 12.29
N ASP A 633 11.83 -6.54 11.12
CA ASP A 633 13.27 -6.56 10.89
C ASP A 633 13.82 -5.24 11.45
N LEU A 634 14.72 -5.35 12.44
CA LEU A 634 15.22 -4.22 13.25
C LEU A 634 16.55 -3.68 12.74
#